data_AF-A0A352VYH8-F1
#
_entry.id   AF-A0A352VYH8-F1
#
_cell.length_a   1.000
_cell.length_b   1.000
_cell.length_c   1.000
_cell.angle_alpha   90.00
_cell.angle_beta   90.00
_cell.angle_gamma   90.00
#
_symmetry.space_group_name_H-M   'P 1'
#
loop_
_entity.id
_entity.type
_entity.pdbx_description
1 polymer ?
#
loop_
_entity_poly.entity_id
_entity_poly.type
_entity_poly.pdbx_seq_one_letter_code
_entity_poly.pdbx_strand_id
1 'polypeptide(L)'
;MNKTDSSVVSGFRLETLEILNWGTFNGNIYRITPGGATSLLTGANGSGKSTIVDALLTLLVPNLRRNYNLASGSEQKRERDEKSYVLGAFGRRRSESDNITRVEYLRNRNSYSVLLARFHDEANSHDVTLVQIFYFQNDSLMKFQVAAETALEIKNDFSGFTSIRELRKKLRERQGVEVFDNFSDYAGAFRRLLGLESEKALDLFNQTVSIKEIGNLNDFIRRHMLERPDVEGRIDTLRKNFDNLDAAHKAIIRAADQLEKLNPLVNLLDSYDAILAEIRQCVMLQSIIPVYFAEMKLDLVNRALSGIDEKLRSLQNQTASLDHELEKRQEEELNLRQSIEQNSDALRLKELLREKQNLEKELNNRREQSIRYNRLAGLVELITEPAEKTFYQNREKSAERLAGHTAVLEKLQIQRDENTIALSKLQSEEKVLTEEVESLLSRSSQIPASLHRERACAAAELGIDENMLPFAGEIIKVRDDCRELEGIIEFILRPFALSILVPAEHAAAFSRYINKKDLSRKISFIITEEIPGQWQAAEIKNRGLKTMLDINPGTRIFRQIDSFLSENYYHAPVKSVDTLLREEKSFTAAGFIHEKINHLHKGAAGETSDRSNFVLGWDNKEKIKLLTAELQTLKKNAALHERNIS
;
A
#
# COMPACT_ATOMS: atom_id res chain seq x y z
N MET A 1 45.24 -50.98 13.09
CA MET A 1 45.91 -49.66 13.10
C MET A 1 45.01 -48.71 13.86
N ASN A 2 45.58 -48.12 14.91
CA ASN A 2 44.88 -47.34 15.92
C ASN A 2 44.26 -46.07 15.30
N LYS A 3 42.99 -45.80 15.63
CA LYS A 3 42.37 -44.48 15.47
C LYS A 3 43.06 -43.52 16.44
N THR A 4 44.09 -42.83 15.97
CA THR A 4 44.70 -41.68 16.66
C THR A 4 43.94 -40.41 16.29
N ASP A 5 43.45 -39.70 17.31
CA ASP A 5 43.00 -38.29 17.35
C ASP A 5 42.22 -37.77 16.13
N SER A 6 40.89 -37.96 16.13
CA SER A 6 39.99 -37.26 15.20
C SER A 6 39.54 -35.92 15.78
N SER A 7 40.38 -34.90 15.67
CA SER A 7 39.86 -33.52 15.63
C SER A 7 38.89 -33.45 14.45
N VAL A 8 37.62 -33.12 14.68
CA VAL A 8 36.62 -32.92 13.61
C VAL A 8 37.20 -31.92 12.62
N VAL A 9 37.53 -32.35 11.40
CA VAL A 9 38.14 -31.46 10.42
C VAL A 9 37.04 -30.86 9.56
N SER A 10 36.88 -29.54 9.66
CA SER A 10 35.93 -28.79 8.84
C SER A 10 36.31 -28.78 7.36
N GLY A 11 35.30 -28.89 6.49
CA GLY A 11 35.42 -28.67 5.06
C GLY A 11 35.17 -29.92 4.23
N PHE A 12 34.79 -29.72 2.97
CA PHE A 12 34.44 -30.79 2.04
C PHE A 12 35.64 -31.64 1.63
N ARG A 13 35.53 -32.96 1.82
CA ARG A 13 36.56 -33.94 1.47
C ARG A 13 36.00 -35.02 0.57
N LEU A 14 36.81 -35.53 -0.36
CA LEU A 14 36.39 -36.61 -1.26
C LEU A 14 36.13 -37.90 -0.47
N GLU A 15 34.87 -38.30 -0.41
CA GLU A 15 34.40 -39.48 0.32
C GLU A 15 34.39 -40.70 -0.60
N THR A 16 33.77 -40.56 -1.79
CA THR A 16 33.70 -41.60 -2.81
C THR A 16 33.88 -41.03 -4.23
N LEU A 17 34.51 -41.82 -5.10
CA LEU A 17 34.59 -41.60 -6.54
C LEU A 17 34.08 -42.86 -7.25
N GLU A 18 33.05 -42.72 -8.07
CA GLU A 18 32.49 -43.79 -8.88
C GLU A 18 32.67 -43.51 -10.37
N ILE A 19 33.05 -44.57 -11.09
CA ILE A 19 33.39 -44.50 -12.51
C ILE A 19 32.68 -45.62 -13.25
N LEU A 20 31.86 -45.27 -14.24
CA LEU A 20 31.24 -46.20 -15.17
C LEU A 20 31.66 -45.85 -16.59
N ASN A 21 32.21 -46.84 -17.31
CA ASN A 21 32.61 -46.72 -18.70
C ASN A 21 33.54 -45.49 -18.90
N TRP A 22 34.79 -45.52 -18.44
CA TRP A 22 35.73 -44.40 -18.63
C TRP A 22 37.16 -44.90 -18.84
N GLY A 23 37.81 -44.47 -19.93
CA GLY A 23 39.08 -45.04 -20.36
C GLY A 23 39.01 -46.57 -20.49
N THR A 24 39.87 -47.28 -19.77
CA THR A 24 39.91 -48.75 -19.74
C THR A 24 38.87 -49.38 -18.80
N PHE A 25 38.20 -48.60 -17.95
CA PHE A 25 37.11 -49.10 -17.11
C PHE A 25 35.87 -49.33 -17.97
N ASN A 26 35.39 -50.58 -18.04
CA ASN A 26 34.29 -50.98 -18.91
C ASN A 26 33.32 -51.93 -18.20
N GLY A 27 32.02 -51.77 -18.47
CA GLY A 27 30.95 -52.71 -18.12
C GLY A 27 30.52 -52.74 -16.64
N ASN A 28 31.41 -52.39 -15.71
CA ASN A 28 31.16 -52.38 -14.27
C ASN A 28 31.28 -50.96 -13.69
N ILE A 29 30.61 -50.74 -12.54
CA ILE A 29 30.79 -49.53 -11.72
C ILE A 29 32.00 -49.76 -10.81
N TYR A 30 33.03 -48.95 -10.96
CA TYR A 30 34.22 -48.98 -10.12
C TYR A 30 34.11 -47.88 -9.06
N ARG A 31 34.15 -48.27 -7.78
CA ARG A 31 34.06 -47.35 -6.63
C ARG A 31 35.40 -47.28 -5.91
N ILE A 32 35.84 -46.07 -5.63
CA ILE A 32 37.03 -45.76 -4.81
C ILE A 32 36.54 -44.95 -3.60
N THR A 33 36.95 -45.35 -2.41
CA THR A 33 36.51 -44.73 -1.15
C THR A 33 37.71 -44.22 -0.35
N PRO A 34 38.19 -42.99 -0.62
CA PRO A 34 39.23 -42.36 0.20
C PRO A 34 38.79 -42.09 1.65
N GLY A 35 37.48 -42.02 1.92
CA GLY A 35 36.93 -41.81 3.27
C GLY A 35 37.37 -40.49 3.90
N GLY A 36 37.54 -39.44 3.07
CA GLY A 36 38.00 -38.14 3.52
C GLY A 36 39.46 -38.06 3.98
N ALA A 37 40.24 -39.15 3.89
CA ALA A 37 41.64 -39.21 4.29
C ALA A 37 42.62 -39.12 3.10
N THR A 38 43.90 -38.83 3.37
CA THR A 38 44.95 -38.87 2.35
C THR A 38 45.12 -40.31 1.83
N SER A 39 44.92 -40.50 0.52
CA SER A 39 44.96 -41.80 -0.13
C SER A 39 46.08 -41.88 -1.16
N LEU A 40 46.82 -43.00 -1.18
CA LEU A 40 47.90 -43.26 -2.12
C LEU A 40 47.44 -44.25 -3.22
N LEU A 41 47.44 -43.80 -4.48
CA LEU A 41 47.12 -44.65 -5.64
C LEU A 41 48.37 -45.34 -6.17
N THR A 42 48.50 -46.66 -5.94
CA THR A 42 49.64 -47.48 -6.40
C THR A 42 49.18 -48.59 -7.36
N GLY A 43 50.10 -49.15 -8.16
CA GLY A 43 49.79 -50.18 -9.16
C GLY A 43 50.78 -50.21 -10.34
N ALA A 44 50.73 -51.25 -11.16
CA ALA A 44 51.60 -51.37 -12.35
C ALA A 44 51.30 -50.28 -13.40
N ASN A 45 52.22 -50.03 -14.34
CA ASN A 45 51.94 -49.16 -15.48
C ASN A 45 50.78 -49.75 -16.31
N GLY A 46 49.85 -48.90 -16.73
CA GLY A 46 48.64 -49.34 -17.45
C GLY A 46 47.48 -49.82 -16.57
N SER A 47 47.62 -49.83 -15.23
CA SER A 47 46.56 -50.23 -14.28
C SER A 47 45.38 -49.23 -14.16
N GLY A 48 45.39 -48.12 -14.89
CA GLY A 48 44.31 -47.13 -14.86
C GLY A 48 44.42 -46.03 -13.80
N LYS A 49 45.56 -45.91 -13.08
CA LYS A 49 45.80 -44.84 -12.08
C LYS A 49 45.57 -43.44 -12.63
N SER A 50 46.23 -43.09 -13.74
CA SER A 50 46.05 -41.80 -14.40
C SER A 50 44.61 -41.60 -14.87
N THR A 51 43.95 -42.66 -15.34
CA THR A 51 42.55 -42.65 -15.79
C THR A 51 41.57 -42.26 -14.67
N ILE A 52 41.85 -42.68 -13.42
CA ILE A 52 41.06 -42.30 -12.24
C ILE A 52 41.26 -40.80 -11.93
N VAL A 53 42.50 -40.32 -11.94
CA VAL A 53 42.80 -38.90 -11.67
C VAL A 53 42.19 -38.02 -12.77
N ASP A 54 42.28 -38.46 -14.03
CA ASP A 54 41.66 -37.79 -15.18
C ASP A 54 40.13 -37.74 -15.05
N ALA A 55 39.50 -38.75 -14.43
CA ALA A 55 38.06 -38.74 -14.15
C ALA A 55 37.69 -37.66 -13.12
N LEU A 56 38.45 -37.54 -12.04
CA LEU A 56 38.24 -36.50 -11.03
C LEU A 56 38.48 -35.10 -11.61
N LEU A 57 39.55 -34.90 -12.38
CA LEU A 57 39.80 -33.64 -13.09
C LEU A 57 38.70 -33.28 -14.08
N THR A 58 38.11 -34.29 -14.73
CA THR A 58 37.01 -34.08 -15.66
C THR A 58 35.78 -33.48 -14.98
N LEU A 59 35.53 -33.81 -13.70
CA LEU A 59 34.43 -33.28 -12.90
C LEU A 59 34.68 -31.85 -12.39
N LEU A 60 35.94 -31.45 -12.21
CA LEU A 60 36.30 -30.20 -11.51
C LEU A 60 36.83 -29.10 -12.44
N VAL A 61 37.36 -29.46 -13.62
CA VAL A 61 38.10 -28.53 -14.50
C VAL A 61 37.44 -28.41 -15.88
N PRO A 62 37.28 -27.17 -16.42
CA PRO A 62 36.67 -26.96 -17.72
C PRO A 62 37.50 -27.56 -18.86
N ASN A 63 36.80 -28.06 -19.89
CA ASN A 63 37.39 -28.75 -21.04
C ASN A 63 38.51 -28.00 -21.76
N LEU A 64 38.42 -26.67 -21.92
CA LEU A 64 39.41 -25.90 -22.67
C LEU A 64 40.78 -25.89 -21.99
N ARG A 65 40.81 -26.01 -20.66
CA ARG A 65 42.05 -25.93 -19.86
C ARG A 65 42.58 -27.30 -19.45
N ARG A 66 41.80 -28.37 -19.64
CA ARG A 66 42.15 -29.73 -19.21
C ARG A 66 43.04 -30.42 -20.23
N ASN A 67 44.17 -30.97 -19.78
CA ASN A 67 44.98 -31.90 -20.56
C ASN A 67 44.92 -33.28 -19.90
N TYR A 68 44.70 -34.33 -20.69
CA TYR A 68 44.60 -35.69 -20.17
C TYR A 68 45.96 -36.37 -20.07
N ASN A 69 46.11 -37.28 -19.10
CA ASN A 69 47.28 -38.15 -18.94
C ASN A 69 48.60 -37.41 -18.66
N LEU A 70 48.53 -36.22 -18.02
CA LEU A 70 49.71 -35.41 -17.66
C LEU A 70 50.65 -36.11 -16.68
N ALA A 71 50.12 -36.97 -15.81
CA ALA A 71 50.88 -37.70 -14.81
C ALA A 71 51.91 -38.71 -15.38
N SER A 72 51.80 -39.08 -16.68
CA SER A 72 52.75 -40.00 -17.33
C SER A 72 53.90 -39.32 -18.08
N GLY A 73 53.99 -37.98 -18.06
CA GLY A 73 55.21 -37.24 -18.41
C GLY A 73 55.49 -36.94 -19.89
N SER A 74 54.53 -37.10 -20.80
CA SER A 74 54.66 -36.75 -22.23
C SER A 74 54.14 -35.33 -22.50
N GLU A 75 55.04 -34.35 -22.69
CA GLU A 75 54.70 -32.96 -23.06
C GLU A 75 54.37 -32.76 -24.56
N GLN A 76 54.35 -33.82 -25.37
CA GLN A 76 54.10 -33.71 -26.81
C GLN A 76 52.81 -34.40 -27.24
N LYS A 77 51.94 -33.60 -27.86
CA LYS A 77 50.66 -33.89 -28.56
C LYS A 77 49.51 -34.44 -27.70
N ARG A 78 48.33 -33.82 -27.87
CA ARG A 78 47.01 -34.29 -27.42
C ARG A 78 46.70 -35.66 -28.03
N GLU A 79 47.21 -36.73 -27.43
CA GLU A 79 46.93 -38.10 -27.92
C GLU A 79 45.57 -38.64 -27.45
N ARG A 80 44.95 -38.02 -26.44
CA ARG A 80 43.69 -38.47 -25.85
C ARG A 80 42.76 -37.30 -25.59
N ASP A 81 41.56 -37.38 -26.16
CA ASP A 81 40.46 -36.43 -25.94
C ASP A 81 39.32 -37.11 -25.19
N GLU A 82 38.31 -36.34 -24.75
CA GLU A 82 37.12 -36.87 -24.05
C GLU A 82 36.48 -38.05 -24.78
N LYS A 83 36.40 -37.95 -26.11
CA LYS A 83 35.85 -38.99 -26.97
C LYS A 83 36.64 -40.30 -26.84
N SER A 84 37.96 -40.23 -26.70
CA SER A 84 38.83 -41.41 -26.52
C SER A 84 38.62 -42.06 -25.16
N TYR A 85 38.35 -41.29 -24.09
CA TYR A 85 38.00 -41.83 -22.78
C TYR A 85 36.58 -42.42 -22.73
N VAL A 86 35.61 -41.83 -23.44
CA VAL A 86 34.21 -42.31 -23.51
C VAL A 86 34.04 -43.53 -24.43
N LEU A 87 34.91 -43.72 -25.41
CA LEU A 87 34.91 -44.92 -26.25
C LEU A 87 35.90 -45.99 -25.74
N GLY A 88 36.79 -45.62 -24.81
CA GLY A 88 37.80 -46.51 -24.25
C GLY A 88 38.85 -46.92 -25.26
N ALA A 89 39.56 -45.95 -25.83
CA ALA A 89 40.68 -46.21 -26.73
C ALA A 89 41.81 -46.96 -26.01
N PHE A 90 42.12 -48.19 -26.44
CA PHE A 90 43.08 -49.06 -25.74
C PHE A 90 44.23 -49.57 -26.61
N GLY A 91 44.13 -49.45 -27.94
CA GLY A 91 45.16 -49.91 -28.87
C GLY A 91 45.10 -49.20 -30.22
N ARG A 92 46.14 -49.37 -31.02
CA ARG A 92 46.18 -48.94 -32.43
C ARG A 92 46.49 -50.16 -33.28
N ARG A 93 45.60 -50.53 -34.20
CA ARG A 93 45.84 -51.62 -35.17
C ARG A 93 46.21 -51.00 -36.52
N ARG A 94 47.36 -51.40 -37.05
CA ARG A 94 47.83 -50.98 -38.38
C ARG A 94 47.37 -52.04 -39.38
N SER A 95 46.59 -51.64 -40.40
CA SER A 95 46.19 -52.55 -41.47
C SER A 95 47.35 -52.69 -42.46
N GLU A 96 47.74 -53.92 -42.81
CA GLU A 96 48.81 -54.20 -43.79
C GLU A 96 48.45 -53.74 -45.21
N SER A 97 47.15 -53.56 -45.52
CA SER A 97 46.67 -53.17 -46.84
C SER A 97 46.76 -51.66 -47.14
N ASP A 98 46.55 -50.79 -46.14
CA ASP A 98 46.28 -49.36 -46.37
C ASP A 98 47.29 -48.39 -45.72
N ASN A 99 48.28 -48.89 -44.96
CA ASN A 99 49.23 -48.08 -44.17
C ASN A 99 48.57 -47.08 -43.17
N ILE A 100 47.24 -47.14 -43.00
CA ILE A 100 46.46 -46.31 -42.07
C ILE A 100 46.40 -47.00 -40.70
N THR A 101 46.72 -46.25 -39.65
CA THR A 101 46.64 -46.69 -38.26
C THR A 101 45.24 -46.37 -37.71
N ARG A 102 44.45 -47.38 -37.35
CA ARG A 102 43.11 -47.19 -36.74
C ARG A 102 43.18 -47.41 -35.23
N VAL A 103 42.51 -46.53 -34.47
CA VAL A 103 42.38 -46.64 -33.01
C VAL A 103 41.29 -47.64 -32.67
N GLU A 104 41.57 -48.59 -31.78
CA GLU A 104 40.62 -49.57 -31.28
C GLU A 104 39.93 -49.07 -30.01
N TYR A 105 38.62 -49.24 -29.95
CA TYR A 105 37.76 -48.75 -28.86
C TYR A 105 37.08 -49.92 -28.16
N LEU A 106 37.04 -49.90 -26.82
CA LEU A 106 36.34 -50.90 -26.01
C LEU A 106 34.81 -50.79 -26.12
N ARG A 107 34.30 -49.62 -26.51
CA ARG A 107 32.88 -49.28 -26.48
C ARG A 107 32.42 -48.72 -27.82
N ASN A 108 31.14 -48.98 -28.13
CA ASN A 108 30.44 -48.39 -29.25
C ASN A 108 29.75 -47.08 -28.85
N ARG A 109 29.19 -46.37 -29.83
CA ARG A 109 28.47 -45.11 -29.61
C ARG A 109 27.09 -45.27 -28.93
N ASN A 110 26.65 -46.50 -28.63
CA ASN A 110 25.40 -46.74 -27.91
C ASN A 110 25.59 -46.79 -26.39
N SER A 111 26.83 -46.70 -25.92
CA SER A 111 27.17 -46.69 -24.50
C SER A 111 27.14 -45.28 -23.92
N TYR A 112 26.84 -45.16 -22.63
CA TYR A 112 27.01 -43.92 -21.86
C TYR A 112 28.10 -44.09 -20.79
N SER A 113 28.70 -42.98 -20.39
CA SER A 113 29.73 -42.92 -19.34
C SER A 113 29.27 -42.01 -18.21
N VAL A 114 29.54 -42.40 -16.97
CA VAL A 114 29.16 -41.62 -15.78
C VAL A 114 30.35 -41.52 -14.85
N LEU A 115 30.67 -40.28 -14.47
CA LEU A 115 31.65 -39.95 -13.45
C LEU A 115 30.92 -39.30 -12.29
N LEU A 116 31.16 -39.77 -11.06
CA LEU A 116 30.50 -39.26 -9.85
C LEU A 116 31.51 -39.11 -8.73
N ALA A 117 31.59 -37.94 -8.11
CA ALA A 117 32.39 -37.69 -6.92
C ALA A 117 31.50 -37.15 -5.80
N ARG A 118 31.52 -37.81 -4.65
CA ARG A 118 30.83 -37.36 -3.43
C ARG A 118 31.85 -36.72 -2.49
N PHE A 119 31.55 -35.51 -2.06
CA PHE A 119 32.29 -34.78 -1.05
C PHE A 119 31.47 -34.70 0.23
N HIS A 120 32.08 -34.99 1.36
CA HIS A 120 31.44 -34.96 2.68
C HIS A 120 32.14 -33.94 3.57
N ASP A 121 31.38 -33.11 4.27
CA ASP A 121 31.86 -32.26 5.35
C ASP A 121 31.43 -32.86 6.70
N GLU A 122 32.41 -33.41 7.43
CA GLU A 122 32.19 -34.11 8.71
C GLU A 122 31.67 -33.14 9.79
N ALA A 123 32.02 -31.86 9.72
CA ALA A 123 31.61 -30.87 10.73
C ALA A 123 30.13 -30.49 10.63
N ASN A 124 29.62 -30.37 9.40
CA ASN A 124 28.25 -29.93 9.13
C ASN A 124 27.32 -31.08 8.70
N SER A 125 27.83 -32.31 8.61
CA SER A 125 27.10 -33.50 8.10
C SER A 125 26.42 -33.24 6.75
N HIS A 126 27.12 -32.52 5.87
CA HIS A 126 26.60 -32.10 4.57
C HIS A 126 27.29 -32.84 3.43
N ASP A 127 26.52 -33.32 2.46
CA ASP A 127 27.02 -34.03 1.29
C ASP A 127 26.86 -33.17 0.04
N VAL A 128 27.91 -33.14 -0.77
CA VAL A 128 27.86 -32.55 -2.11
C VAL A 128 28.28 -33.61 -3.13
N THR A 129 27.37 -33.96 -4.04
CA THR A 129 27.66 -34.92 -5.11
C THR A 129 27.75 -34.22 -6.46
N LEU A 130 28.87 -34.44 -7.14
CA LEU A 130 29.18 -33.90 -8.46
C LEU A 130 29.18 -35.02 -9.50
N VAL A 131 28.42 -34.86 -10.57
CA VAL A 131 28.26 -35.89 -11.60
C VAL A 131 28.40 -35.31 -12.99
N GLN A 132 29.04 -36.06 -13.88
CA GLN A 132 29.07 -35.75 -15.30
C GLN A 132 28.76 -36.99 -16.12
N ILE A 133 27.80 -36.84 -17.04
CA ILE A 133 27.31 -37.92 -17.89
C ILE A 133 27.66 -37.61 -19.34
N PHE A 134 28.16 -38.62 -20.05
CA PHE A 134 28.53 -38.55 -21.45
C PHE A 134 27.76 -39.59 -22.26
N TYR A 135 27.28 -39.21 -23.44
CA TYR A 135 26.53 -40.07 -24.34
C TYR A 135 26.66 -39.59 -25.78
N PHE A 136 26.38 -40.44 -26.75
CA PHE A 136 26.30 -40.00 -28.14
C PHE A 136 24.86 -39.75 -28.56
N GLN A 137 24.67 -38.67 -29.33
CA GLN A 137 23.43 -38.38 -30.03
C GLN A 137 23.79 -37.86 -31.42
N ASN A 138 23.22 -38.45 -32.47
CA ASN A 138 23.54 -38.10 -33.87
C ASN A 138 25.06 -38.05 -34.15
N ASP A 139 25.77 -39.10 -33.71
CA ASP A 139 27.23 -39.24 -33.85
C ASP A 139 28.11 -38.24 -33.09
N SER A 140 27.49 -37.29 -32.38
CA SER A 140 28.15 -36.26 -31.60
C SER A 140 28.18 -36.63 -30.11
N LEU A 141 29.31 -36.37 -29.45
CA LEU A 141 29.45 -36.59 -28.01
C LEU A 141 28.74 -35.45 -27.27
N MET A 142 27.64 -35.80 -26.60
CA MET A 142 26.88 -34.90 -25.75
C MET A 142 27.21 -35.17 -24.28
N LYS A 143 27.00 -34.16 -23.45
CA LYS A 143 27.21 -34.26 -22.01
C LYS A 143 26.29 -33.32 -21.24
N PHE A 144 26.06 -33.65 -19.98
CA PHE A 144 25.46 -32.74 -19.01
C PHE A 144 26.05 -33.04 -17.62
N GLN A 145 25.93 -32.05 -16.75
CA GLN A 145 26.46 -32.09 -15.39
C GLN A 145 25.32 -32.04 -14.39
N VAL A 146 25.56 -32.59 -13.21
CA VAL A 146 24.63 -32.58 -12.09
C VAL A 146 25.41 -32.20 -10.84
N ALA A 147 24.88 -31.25 -10.08
CA ALA A 147 25.36 -30.94 -8.74
C ALA A 147 24.21 -31.17 -7.75
N ALA A 148 24.48 -31.86 -6.65
CA ALA A 148 23.47 -32.20 -5.67
C ALA A 148 23.95 -31.97 -4.24
N GLU A 149 23.04 -31.52 -3.37
CA GLU A 149 23.21 -31.37 -1.91
C GLU A 149 22.92 -32.68 -1.15
N THR A 150 22.83 -33.80 -1.88
CA THR A 150 22.52 -35.12 -1.32
C THR A 150 23.51 -36.15 -1.86
N ALA A 151 23.65 -37.26 -1.14
CA ALA A 151 24.41 -38.40 -1.59
C ALA A 151 23.71 -39.09 -2.77
N LEU A 152 24.41 -39.21 -3.91
CA LEU A 152 23.96 -39.99 -5.08
C LEU A 152 24.92 -41.15 -5.37
N GLU A 153 24.41 -42.21 -5.99
CA GLU A 153 25.18 -43.37 -6.43
C GLU A 153 24.85 -43.73 -7.90
N ILE A 154 25.86 -44.10 -8.69
CA ILE A 154 25.66 -44.50 -10.10
C ILE A 154 24.67 -45.66 -10.21
N LYS A 155 24.74 -46.63 -9.28
CA LYS A 155 23.86 -47.80 -9.30
C LYS A 155 22.38 -47.45 -9.10
N ASN A 156 22.06 -46.49 -8.22
CA ASN A 156 20.67 -46.21 -7.86
C ASN A 156 20.07 -45.08 -8.70
N ASP A 157 20.89 -44.07 -9.02
CA ASP A 157 20.41 -42.80 -9.56
C ASP A 157 20.69 -42.65 -11.05
N PHE A 158 21.73 -43.32 -11.57
CA PHE A 158 22.19 -43.19 -12.95
C PHE A 158 22.19 -44.53 -13.71
N SER A 159 21.43 -45.52 -13.23
CA SER A 159 21.20 -46.80 -13.91
C SER A 159 19.70 -47.06 -14.12
N GLY A 160 19.36 -48.00 -15.01
CA GLY A 160 17.97 -48.46 -15.20
C GLY A 160 17.01 -47.48 -15.88
N PHE A 161 17.51 -46.54 -16.70
CA PHE A 161 16.68 -45.60 -17.47
C PHE A 161 16.52 -46.02 -18.93
N THR A 162 15.38 -45.70 -19.54
CA THR A 162 15.07 -46.06 -20.95
C THR A 162 15.57 -45.00 -21.93
N SER A 163 15.61 -43.74 -21.51
CA SER A 163 16.13 -42.63 -22.32
C SER A 163 16.81 -41.55 -21.48
N ILE A 164 17.72 -40.78 -22.08
CA ILE A 164 18.42 -39.69 -21.40
C ILE A 164 17.49 -38.53 -21.04
N ARG A 165 16.41 -38.34 -21.81
CA ARG A 165 15.37 -37.36 -21.49
C ARG A 165 14.62 -37.72 -20.21
N GLU A 166 14.31 -39.00 -20.03
CA GLU A 166 13.68 -39.54 -18.82
C GLU A 166 14.60 -39.37 -17.59
N LEU A 167 15.89 -39.68 -17.73
CA LEU A 167 16.89 -39.46 -16.67
C LEU A 167 16.97 -37.99 -16.26
N ARG A 168 17.06 -37.06 -17.23
CA ARG A 168 17.07 -35.62 -16.95
C ARG A 168 15.82 -35.15 -16.21
N LYS A 169 14.64 -35.68 -16.58
CA LYS A 169 13.38 -35.35 -15.92
C LYS A 169 13.36 -35.85 -14.47
N LYS A 170 13.71 -37.13 -14.24
CA LYS A 170 13.79 -37.73 -12.90
C LYS A 170 14.75 -36.98 -11.97
N LEU A 171 15.88 -36.51 -12.49
CA LEU A 171 16.87 -35.76 -11.71
C LEU A 171 16.36 -34.36 -11.33
N ARG A 172 15.66 -33.66 -12.22
CA ARG A 172 15.11 -32.31 -11.95
C ARG A 172 13.93 -32.32 -10.98
N GLU A 173 13.20 -33.43 -10.89
CA GLU A 173 12.08 -33.59 -9.95
C GLU A 173 12.55 -33.87 -8.51
N ARG A 174 13.83 -34.21 -8.32
CA ARG A 174 14.41 -34.50 -7.01
C ARG A 174 14.87 -33.21 -6.32
N GLN A 175 14.45 -33.04 -5.07
CA GLN A 175 14.88 -31.90 -4.26
C GLN A 175 16.40 -31.95 -4.00
N GLY A 176 17.04 -30.78 -4.05
CA GLY A 176 18.49 -30.65 -3.83
C GLY A 176 19.36 -31.14 -4.99
N VAL A 177 18.82 -31.28 -6.21
CA VAL A 177 19.56 -31.70 -7.42
C VAL A 177 19.39 -30.67 -8.53
N GLU A 178 20.50 -30.12 -9.03
CA GLU A 178 20.54 -29.16 -10.13
C GLU A 178 21.22 -29.79 -11.36
N VAL A 179 20.61 -29.64 -12.54
CA VAL A 179 21.08 -30.22 -13.82
C VAL A 179 21.49 -29.11 -14.78
N PHE A 180 22.72 -29.19 -15.30
CA PHE A 180 23.32 -28.17 -16.14
C PHE A 180 23.73 -28.72 -17.51
N ASP A 181 23.53 -27.91 -18.56
CA ASP A 181 24.03 -28.21 -19.91
C ASP A 181 25.42 -27.57 -20.16
N ASN A 182 25.75 -26.51 -19.42
CA ASN A 182 27.00 -25.77 -19.56
C ASN A 182 27.89 -25.92 -18.32
N PHE A 183 29.19 -26.08 -18.55
CA PHE A 183 30.16 -26.20 -17.47
C PHE A 183 30.29 -24.92 -16.63
N SER A 184 30.10 -23.72 -17.21
CA SER A 184 30.19 -22.45 -16.48
C SER A 184 29.13 -22.34 -15.38
N ASP A 185 27.89 -22.72 -15.70
CA ASP A 185 26.76 -22.67 -14.76
C ASP A 185 26.92 -23.75 -13.67
N TYR A 186 27.32 -24.95 -14.08
CA TYR A 186 27.72 -26.02 -13.17
C TYR A 186 28.87 -25.60 -12.24
N ALA A 187 29.86 -24.87 -12.75
CA ALA A 187 30.98 -24.36 -11.98
C ALA A 187 30.55 -23.32 -10.95
N GLY A 188 29.63 -22.43 -11.29
CA GLY A 188 29.01 -21.52 -10.34
C GLY A 188 28.26 -22.27 -9.23
N ALA A 189 27.48 -23.28 -9.61
CA ALA A 189 26.70 -24.08 -8.66
C ALA A 189 27.57 -24.88 -7.69
N PHE A 190 28.56 -25.65 -8.17
CA PHE A 190 29.40 -26.42 -7.26
C PHE A 190 30.31 -25.51 -6.41
N ARG A 191 30.74 -24.34 -6.92
CA ARG A 191 31.47 -23.37 -6.10
C ARG A 191 30.61 -22.83 -4.96
N ARG A 192 29.34 -22.54 -5.22
CA ARG A 192 28.36 -22.17 -4.18
C ARG A 192 28.19 -23.30 -3.16
N LEU A 193 28.02 -24.53 -3.60
CA LEU A 193 27.80 -25.69 -2.73
C LEU A 193 29.03 -26.05 -1.88
N LEU A 194 30.24 -25.93 -2.43
CA LEU A 194 31.50 -26.24 -1.74
C LEU A 194 32.12 -25.04 -1.02
N GLY A 195 31.52 -23.85 -1.09
CA GLY A 195 32.04 -22.63 -0.44
C GLY A 195 33.31 -22.05 -1.09
N LEU A 196 33.48 -22.20 -2.41
CA LEU A 196 34.66 -21.72 -3.14
C LEU A 196 34.45 -20.29 -3.68
N GLU A 197 35.08 -19.31 -3.03
CA GLU A 197 34.96 -17.88 -3.37
C GLU A 197 35.54 -17.52 -4.74
N SER A 198 36.58 -18.21 -5.21
CA SER A 198 37.32 -17.86 -6.45
C SER A 198 37.19 -18.89 -7.57
N GLU A 199 37.11 -18.42 -8.82
CA GLU A 199 37.17 -19.28 -10.01
C GLU A 199 38.59 -19.85 -10.21
N LYS A 200 39.62 -19.11 -9.78
CA LYS A 200 41.03 -19.55 -9.87
C LYS A 200 41.33 -20.76 -9.00
N ALA A 201 40.52 -21.02 -7.97
CA ALA A 201 40.64 -22.23 -7.16
C ALA A 201 40.52 -23.51 -8.01
N LEU A 202 39.78 -23.45 -9.13
CA LEU A 202 39.62 -24.58 -10.05
C LEU A 202 40.87 -24.82 -10.91
N ASP A 203 41.59 -23.74 -11.26
CA ASP A 203 42.83 -23.84 -12.01
C ASP A 203 43.94 -24.52 -11.18
N LEU A 204 43.93 -24.36 -9.86
CA LEU A 204 44.85 -25.04 -8.95
C LEU A 204 44.75 -26.56 -9.05
N PHE A 205 43.55 -27.13 -9.17
CA PHE A 205 43.39 -28.59 -9.28
C PHE A 205 44.07 -29.16 -10.53
N ASN A 206 43.89 -28.48 -11.67
CA ASN A 206 44.53 -28.88 -12.94
C ASN A 206 46.07 -28.82 -12.85
N GLN A 207 46.58 -27.79 -12.20
CA GLN A 207 48.02 -27.61 -12.02
C GLN A 207 48.60 -28.62 -11.02
N THR A 208 47.91 -28.88 -9.92
CA THR A 208 48.37 -29.77 -8.84
C THR A 208 48.60 -31.20 -9.31
N VAL A 209 47.76 -31.70 -10.24
CA VAL A 209 47.95 -33.03 -10.85
C VAL A 209 49.16 -33.07 -11.81
N SER A 210 49.60 -31.92 -12.30
CA SER A 210 50.65 -31.78 -13.30
C SER A 210 52.03 -31.42 -12.72
N ILE A 211 52.14 -31.29 -11.40
CA ILE A 211 53.38 -30.85 -10.74
C ILE A 211 54.40 -32.00 -10.77
N LYS A 212 55.41 -31.90 -11.64
CA LYS A 212 56.64 -32.71 -11.57
C LYS A 212 57.65 -32.12 -10.59
N GLU A 213 57.84 -30.80 -10.63
CA GLU A 213 58.68 -30.03 -9.71
C GLU A 213 57.95 -28.72 -9.40
N ILE A 214 57.75 -28.40 -8.12
CA ILE A 214 57.35 -27.04 -7.72
C ILE A 214 58.63 -26.23 -7.88
N GLY A 215 58.72 -25.37 -8.90
CA GLY A 215 59.84 -24.44 -9.05
C GLY A 215 59.88 -23.45 -7.87
N ASN A 216 59.41 -22.21 -8.09
CA ASN A 216 59.32 -21.22 -7.03
C ASN A 216 57.94 -21.25 -6.37
N LEU A 217 57.87 -21.74 -5.13
CA LEU A 217 56.64 -21.79 -4.32
C LEU A 217 55.98 -20.40 -4.20
N ASN A 218 56.76 -19.33 -4.09
CA ASN A 218 56.21 -17.98 -3.97
C ASN A 218 55.48 -17.53 -5.25
N ASP A 219 56.01 -17.89 -6.42
CA ASP A 219 55.35 -17.57 -7.69
C ASP A 219 54.08 -18.38 -7.89
N PHE A 220 54.06 -19.64 -7.44
CA PHE A 220 52.86 -20.47 -7.46
C PHE A 220 51.75 -19.86 -6.59
N ILE A 221 52.05 -19.51 -5.34
CA ILE A 221 51.09 -18.88 -4.42
C ILE A 221 50.61 -17.53 -4.98
N ARG A 222 51.52 -16.66 -5.43
CA ARG A 222 51.16 -15.33 -5.95
C ARG A 222 50.34 -15.36 -7.23
N ARG A 223 50.59 -16.32 -8.13
CA ARG A 223 49.90 -16.39 -9.42
C ARG A 223 48.57 -17.14 -9.33
N HIS A 224 48.50 -18.17 -8.49
CA HIS A 224 47.39 -19.12 -8.50
C HIS A 224 46.54 -19.12 -7.22
N MET A 225 47.05 -18.66 -6.07
CA MET A 225 46.28 -18.63 -4.81
C MET A 225 45.85 -17.22 -4.38
N LEU A 226 46.60 -16.18 -4.76
CA LEU A 226 46.26 -14.79 -4.42
C LEU A 226 45.49 -14.09 -5.55
N GLU A 227 44.35 -13.51 -5.21
CA GLU A 227 43.62 -12.63 -6.12
C GLU A 227 44.27 -11.24 -6.17
N ARG A 228 44.37 -10.66 -7.37
CA ARG A 228 44.75 -9.26 -7.52
C ARG A 228 43.50 -8.42 -7.31
N PRO A 229 43.47 -7.49 -6.34
CA PRO A 229 42.34 -6.59 -6.19
C PRO A 229 42.26 -5.66 -7.42
N ASP A 230 41.09 -5.59 -8.06
CA ASP A 230 40.81 -4.69 -9.18
C ASP A 230 40.52 -3.28 -8.66
N VAL A 231 41.59 -2.55 -8.36
CA VAL A 231 41.53 -1.18 -7.86
C VAL A 231 41.12 -0.21 -8.98
N GLU A 232 41.59 -0.43 -10.21
CA GLU A 232 41.28 0.42 -11.37
C GLU A 232 39.80 0.32 -11.75
N GLY A 233 39.23 -0.88 -11.84
CA GLY A 233 37.81 -1.07 -12.13
C GLY A 233 36.89 -0.49 -11.05
N ARG A 234 37.28 -0.56 -9.77
CA ARG A 234 36.56 0.11 -8.68
C ARG A 234 36.57 1.63 -8.80
N ILE A 235 37.72 2.23 -9.16
CA ILE A 235 37.84 3.68 -9.39
C ILE A 235 36.98 4.11 -10.58
N ASP A 236 37.02 3.36 -11.69
CA ASP A 236 36.19 3.65 -12.87
C ASP A 236 34.69 3.54 -12.58
N THR A 237 34.29 2.58 -11.75
CA THR A 237 32.89 2.41 -11.33
C THR A 237 32.44 3.59 -10.48
N LEU A 238 33.30 4.05 -9.56
CA LEU A 238 33.01 5.21 -8.70
C LEU A 238 32.92 6.50 -9.52
N ARG A 239 33.81 6.67 -10.51
CA ARG A 239 33.77 7.80 -11.46
C ARG A 239 32.49 7.80 -12.29
N LYS A 240 32.10 6.65 -12.86
CA LYS A 240 30.83 6.51 -13.59
C LYS A 240 29.61 6.83 -12.72
N ASN A 241 29.63 6.39 -11.46
CA ASN A 241 28.55 6.69 -10.52
C ASN A 241 28.47 8.19 -10.21
N PHE A 242 29.62 8.86 -10.05
CA PHE A 242 29.67 10.31 -9.88
C PHE A 242 29.14 11.05 -11.11
N ASP A 243 29.57 10.66 -12.32
CA ASP A 243 29.11 11.27 -13.57
C ASP A 243 27.59 11.10 -13.75
N ASN A 244 27.05 9.93 -13.39
CA ASN A 244 25.61 9.67 -13.40
C ASN A 244 24.84 10.54 -12.40
N LEU A 245 25.38 10.72 -11.19
CA LEU A 245 24.77 11.58 -10.17
C LEU A 245 24.80 13.06 -10.58
N ASP A 246 25.91 13.53 -11.14
CA ASP A 246 26.03 14.90 -11.67
C ASP A 246 25.07 15.14 -12.85
N ALA A 247 24.94 14.17 -13.75
CA ALA A 247 23.97 14.23 -14.84
C ALA A 247 22.52 14.29 -14.34
N ALA A 248 22.18 13.47 -13.35
CA ALA A 248 20.85 13.47 -12.72
C ALA A 248 20.57 14.81 -12.02
N HIS A 249 21.52 15.33 -11.25
CA HIS A 249 21.41 16.62 -10.60
C HIS A 249 21.22 17.77 -11.60
N LYS A 250 22.00 17.79 -12.70
CA LYS A 250 21.84 18.76 -13.79
C LYS A 250 20.51 18.63 -14.53
N ALA A 251 19.93 17.43 -14.61
CA ALA A 251 18.61 17.23 -15.18
C ALA A 251 17.50 17.78 -14.26
N ILE A 252 17.62 17.57 -12.96
CA ILE A 252 16.69 18.12 -11.95
C ILE A 252 16.72 19.66 -11.98
N ILE A 253 17.91 20.28 -11.99
CA ILE A 253 18.03 21.73 -12.09
C ILE A 253 17.37 22.25 -13.38
N ARG A 254 17.63 21.62 -14.53
CA ARG A 254 17.00 22.02 -15.79
C ARG A 254 15.48 21.90 -15.77
N ALA A 255 14.94 20.86 -15.14
CA ALA A 255 13.50 20.69 -14.98
C ALA A 255 12.89 21.75 -14.05
N ALA A 256 13.60 22.10 -12.96
CA ALA A 256 13.20 23.19 -12.06
C ALA A 256 13.18 24.54 -12.79
N ASP A 257 14.24 24.86 -13.55
CA ASP A 257 14.31 26.09 -14.36
C ASP A 257 13.19 26.14 -15.43
N GLN A 258 12.85 24.99 -16.02
CA GLN A 258 11.73 24.91 -16.98
C GLN A 258 10.40 25.19 -16.31
N LEU A 259 10.16 24.61 -15.13
CA LEU A 259 8.95 24.88 -14.35
C LEU A 259 8.86 26.34 -13.94
N GLU A 260 9.96 26.94 -13.47
CA GLU A 260 10.00 28.35 -13.10
C GLU A 260 9.66 29.26 -14.30
N LYS A 261 10.17 28.95 -15.49
CA LYS A 261 9.85 29.71 -16.72
C LYS A 261 8.44 29.48 -17.24
N LEU A 262 7.85 28.32 -17.00
CA LEU A 262 6.49 27.97 -17.45
C LEU A 262 5.40 28.44 -16.48
N ASN A 263 5.69 28.57 -15.19
CA ASN A 263 4.72 29.02 -14.17
C ASN A 263 4.02 30.35 -14.51
N PRO A 264 4.71 31.40 -15.01
CA PRO A 264 4.04 32.63 -15.45
C PRO A 264 3.01 32.40 -16.57
N LEU A 265 3.27 31.42 -17.44
CA LEU A 265 2.38 31.04 -18.54
C LEU A 265 1.12 30.33 -18.04
N VAL A 266 1.24 29.50 -17.00
CA VAL A 266 0.10 28.86 -16.32
C VAL A 266 -0.78 29.92 -15.66
N ASN A 267 -0.18 30.87 -14.92
CA ASN A 267 -0.93 31.97 -14.31
C ASN A 267 -1.66 32.84 -15.37
N LEU A 268 -1.04 33.05 -16.54
CA LEU A 268 -1.68 33.74 -17.66
C LEU A 268 -2.86 32.93 -18.23
N LEU A 269 -2.75 31.61 -18.34
CA LEU A 269 -3.85 30.74 -18.77
C LEU A 269 -5.01 30.77 -17.78
N ASP A 270 -4.74 30.71 -16.47
CA ASP A 270 -5.78 30.83 -15.44
C ASP A 270 -6.50 32.18 -15.53
N SER A 271 -5.74 33.27 -15.74
CA SER A 271 -6.34 34.60 -15.95
C SER A 271 -7.17 34.68 -17.24
N TYR A 272 -6.73 34.02 -18.31
CA TYR A 272 -7.44 33.96 -19.58
C TYR A 272 -8.75 33.17 -19.45
N ASP A 273 -8.73 32.04 -18.76
CA ASP A 273 -9.92 31.23 -18.50
C ASP A 273 -10.94 31.95 -17.62
N ALA A 274 -10.47 32.70 -16.61
CA ALA A 274 -11.31 33.56 -15.79
C ALA A 274 -12.00 34.64 -16.63
N ILE A 275 -11.24 35.35 -17.48
CA ILE A 275 -11.79 36.37 -18.39
C ILE A 275 -12.78 35.75 -19.38
N LEU A 276 -12.50 34.56 -19.93
CA LEU A 276 -13.44 33.86 -20.79
C LEU A 276 -14.73 33.45 -20.07
N ALA A 277 -14.64 33.06 -18.79
CA ALA A 277 -15.81 32.80 -17.97
C ALA A 277 -16.65 34.07 -17.76
N GLU A 278 -16.01 35.19 -17.44
CA GLU A 278 -16.67 36.50 -17.33
C GLU A 278 -17.33 36.93 -18.64
N ILE A 279 -16.65 36.77 -19.78
CA ILE A 279 -17.23 37.06 -21.11
C ILE A 279 -18.46 36.19 -21.36
N ARG A 280 -18.40 34.88 -21.06
CA ARG A 280 -19.55 33.97 -21.21
C ARG A 280 -20.72 34.39 -20.32
N GLN A 281 -20.46 34.81 -19.08
CA GLN A 281 -21.49 35.36 -18.19
C GLN A 281 -22.10 36.64 -18.75
N CYS A 282 -21.28 37.59 -19.23
CA CYS A 282 -21.75 38.82 -19.84
C CYS A 282 -22.62 38.55 -21.08
N VAL A 283 -22.25 37.61 -21.94
CA VAL A 283 -23.05 37.20 -23.11
C VAL A 283 -24.38 36.57 -22.68
N MET A 284 -24.36 35.73 -21.64
CA MET A 284 -25.59 35.15 -21.08
C MET A 284 -26.51 36.24 -20.48
N LEU A 285 -25.95 37.19 -19.72
CA LEU A 285 -26.72 38.31 -19.21
C LEU A 285 -27.30 39.14 -20.35
N GLN A 286 -26.51 39.39 -21.40
CA GLN A 286 -26.96 40.14 -22.59
C GLN A 286 -28.13 39.45 -23.30
N SER A 287 -28.17 38.12 -23.35
CA SER A 287 -29.31 37.39 -23.94
C SER A 287 -30.57 37.43 -23.06
N ILE A 288 -30.43 37.63 -21.75
CA ILE A 288 -31.53 37.73 -20.77
C ILE A 288 -32.06 39.18 -20.66
N ILE A 289 -31.25 40.20 -20.93
CA ILE A 289 -31.65 41.62 -20.90
C ILE A 289 -33.00 41.89 -21.60
N PRO A 290 -33.26 41.39 -22.83
CA PRO A 290 -34.55 41.58 -23.49
C PRO A 290 -35.73 41.01 -22.70
N VAL A 291 -35.55 39.88 -22.02
CA VAL A 291 -36.59 39.25 -21.18
C VAL A 291 -36.86 40.11 -19.94
N TYR A 292 -35.81 40.59 -19.28
CA TYR A 292 -35.94 41.50 -18.13
C TYR A 292 -36.68 42.80 -18.49
N PHE A 293 -36.32 43.43 -19.62
CA PHE A 293 -37.05 44.59 -20.11
C PHE A 293 -38.47 44.25 -20.56
N ALA A 294 -38.71 43.04 -21.08
CA ALA A 294 -40.06 42.59 -21.40
C ALA A 294 -40.92 42.45 -20.15
N GLU A 295 -40.39 41.93 -19.04
CA GLU A 295 -41.09 41.87 -17.75
C GLU A 295 -41.40 43.28 -17.21
N MET A 296 -40.41 44.19 -17.21
CA MET A 296 -40.66 45.58 -16.81
C MET A 296 -41.71 46.27 -17.70
N LYS A 297 -41.66 46.02 -19.01
CA LYS A 297 -42.65 46.56 -19.95
C LYS A 297 -44.03 45.96 -19.69
N LEU A 298 -44.11 44.67 -19.39
CA LEU A 298 -45.36 43.98 -19.07
C LEU A 298 -45.98 44.55 -17.79
N ASP A 299 -45.17 44.82 -16.77
CA ASP A 299 -45.62 45.50 -15.55
C ASP A 299 -46.13 46.92 -15.83
N LEU A 300 -45.39 47.73 -16.60
CA LEU A 300 -45.84 49.07 -17.02
C LEU A 300 -47.14 49.04 -17.83
N VAL A 301 -47.27 48.09 -18.76
CA VAL A 301 -48.48 47.89 -19.56
C VAL A 301 -49.64 47.46 -18.67
N ASN A 302 -49.43 46.57 -17.70
CA ASN A 302 -50.46 46.16 -16.75
C ASN A 302 -50.92 47.31 -15.85
N ARG A 303 -50.00 48.17 -15.40
CA ARG A 303 -50.36 49.39 -14.66
C ARG A 303 -51.17 50.36 -15.53
N ALA A 304 -50.75 50.55 -16.78
CA ALA A 304 -51.47 51.39 -17.73
C ALA A 304 -52.86 50.84 -18.05
N LEU A 305 -52.98 49.52 -18.27
CA LEU A 305 -54.25 48.81 -18.45
C LEU A 305 -55.14 48.98 -17.22
N SER A 306 -54.61 48.79 -16.01
CA SER A 306 -55.37 48.99 -14.78
C SER A 306 -55.90 50.42 -14.66
N GLY A 307 -55.08 51.44 -15.00
CA GLY A 307 -55.52 52.83 -15.01
C GLY A 307 -56.54 53.17 -16.11
N ILE A 308 -56.44 52.52 -17.28
CA ILE A 308 -57.44 52.64 -18.35
C ILE A 308 -58.74 51.96 -17.93
N ASP A 309 -58.68 50.78 -17.33
CA ASP A 309 -59.85 50.05 -16.81
C ASP A 309 -60.55 50.85 -15.71
N GLU A 310 -59.81 51.50 -14.81
CA GLU A 310 -60.39 52.43 -13.84
C GLU A 310 -61.10 53.61 -14.51
N LYS A 311 -60.47 54.24 -15.51
CA LYS A 311 -61.11 55.32 -16.29
C LYS A 311 -62.33 54.82 -17.06
N LEU A 312 -62.26 53.63 -17.65
CA LEU A 312 -63.34 53.02 -18.40
C LEU A 312 -64.51 52.72 -17.47
N ARG A 313 -64.26 52.14 -16.29
CA ARG A 313 -65.28 51.95 -15.25
C ARG A 313 -65.87 53.27 -14.78
N SER A 314 -65.04 54.31 -14.58
CA SER A 314 -65.53 55.65 -14.22
C SER A 314 -66.43 56.23 -15.30
N LEU A 315 -66.03 56.14 -16.57
CA LEU A 315 -66.83 56.61 -17.71
C LEU A 315 -68.11 55.79 -17.86
N GLN A 316 -68.04 54.46 -17.75
CA GLN A 316 -69.23 53.59 -17.76
C GLN A 316 -70.19 53.93 -16.63
N ASN A 317 -69.69 54.21 -15.43
CA ASN A 317 -70.52 54.66 -14.31
C ASN A 317 -71.15 56.03 -14.60
N GLN A 318 -70.40 56.95 -15.23
CA GLN A 318 -70.94 58.25 -15.65
C GLN A 318 -72.01 58.07 -16.73
N THR A 319 -71.76 57.27 -17.76
CA THR A 319 -72.74 56.98 -18.81
C THR A 319 -73.97 56.30 -18.22
N ALA A 320 -73.80 55.31 -17.35
CA ALA A 320 -74.92 54.66 -16.67
C ALA A 320 -75.69 55.64 -15.78
N SER A 321 -75.01 56.60 -15.12
CA SER A 321 -75.69 57.64 -14.35
C SER A 321 -76.46 58.61 -15.25
N LEU A 322 -75.90 58.98 -16.41
CA LEU A 322 -76.53 59.86 -17.38
C LEU A 322 -77.70 59.16 -18.08
N ASP A 323 -77.55 57.88 -18.44
CA ASP A 323 -78.62 57.04 -18.99
C ASP A 323 -79.75 56.91 -17.95
N HIS A 324 -79.41 56.69 -16.68
CA HIS A 324 -80.40 56.65 -15.60
C HIS A 324 -81.08 58.01 -15.39
N GLU A 325 -80.35 59.13 -15.47
CA GLU A 325 -80.94 60.47 -15.46
C GLU A 325 -81.83 60.70 -16.67
N LEU A 326 -81.44 60.22 -17.86
CA LEU A 326 -82.19 60.38 -19.10
C LEU A 326 -83.47 59.53 -19.06
N GLU A 327 -83.39 58.27 -18.63
CA GLU A 327 -84.53 57.41 -18.34
C GLU A 327 -85.45 58.07 -17.31
N LYS A 328 -84.90 58.60 -16.22
CA LYS A 328 -85.68 59.32 -15.20
C LYS A 328 -86.35 60.57 -15.77
N ARG A 329 -85.68 61.33 -16.64
CA ARG A 329 -86.27 62.51 -17.32
C ARG A 329 -87.33 62.11 -18.33
N GLN A 330 -87.17 60.98 -19.03
CA GLN A 330 -88.17 60.43 -19.94
C GLN A 330 -89.37 59.86 -19.18
N GLU A 331 -89.16 59.17 -18.07
CA GLU A 331 -90.20 58.74 -17.13
C GLU A 331 -90.88 59.95 -16.50
N GLU A 332 -90.15 60.99 -16.09
CA GLU A 332 -90.73 62.25 -15.61
C GLU A 332 -91.54 62.93 -16.71
N GLU A 333 -91.08 62.97 -17.95
CA GLU A 333 -91.82 63.52 -19.10
C GLU A 333 -93.08 62.70 -19.39
N LEU A 334 -92.98 61.37 -19.43
CA LEU A 334 -94.10 60.44 -19.60
C LEU A 334 -95.08 60.55 -18.43
N ASN A 335 -94.59 60.65 -17.19
CA ASN A 335 -95.40 60.84 -15.99
C ASN A 335 -96.00 62.25 -15.94
N LEU A 336 -95.34 63.29 -16.45
CA LEU A 336 -95.92 64.64 -16.61
C LEU A 336 -97.03 64.60 -17.67
N ARG A 337 -96.79 63.98 -18.84
CA ARG A 337 -97.81 63.76 -19.87
C ARG A 337 -98.98 62.92 -19.34
N GLN A 338 -98.69 61.83 -18.64
CA GLN A 338 -99.68 60.95 -18.04
C GLN A 338 -100.37 61.56 -16.81
N SER A 339 -99.73 62.43 -16.02
CA SER A 339 -100.39 63.14 -14.90
C SER A 339 -101.23 64.32 -15.37
N ILE A 340 -100.86 64.93 -16.51
CA ILE A 340 -101.72 65.86 -17.26
C ILE A 340 -102.94 65.11 -17.83
N GLU A 341 -102.80 63.83 -18.20
CA GLU A 341 -103.90 63.01 -18.76
C GLU A 341 -104.71 62.22 -17.71
N GLN A 342 -104.10 61.72 -16.63
CA GLN A 342 -104.64 60.74 -15.68
C GLN A 342 -103.90 60.73 -14.33
N ASN A 343 -104.59 61.14 -13.26
CA ASN A 343 -104.16 60.91 -11.87
C ASN A 343 -104.12 59.40 -11.55
N SER A 344 -102.96 58.79 -11.33
CA SER A 344 -102.89 57.54 -10.55
C SER A 344 -101.55 57.31 -9.83
N ASP A 345 -101.61 57.23 -8.49
CA ASP A 345 -100.48 57.08 -7.57
C ASP A 345 -99.78 55.70 -7.62
N ALA A 346 -100.30 54.75 -8.41
CA ALA A 346 -99.89 53.34 -8.36
C ALA A 346 -98.61 53.02 -9.16
N LEU A 347 -98.31 53.75 -10.24
CA LEU A 347 -97.12 53.54 -11.06
C LEU A 347 -95.84 54.02 -10.35
N ARG A 348 -95.91 55.20 -9.73
CA ARG A 348 -94.80 55.82 -8.98
C ARG A 348 -94.32 54.99 -7.80
N LEU A 349 -95.22 54.20 -7.20
CA LEU A 349 -94.88 53.27 -6.12
C LEU A 349 -94.00 52.10 -6.60
N LYS A 350 -94.21 51.63 -7.84
CA LYS A 350 -93.51 50.46 -8.39
C LYS A 350 -92.07 50.76 -8.78
N GLU A 351 -91.82 51.98 -9.28
CA GLU A 351 -90.46 52.48 -9.59
C GLU A 351 -89.62 52.66 -8.32
N LEU A 352 -90.17 53.31 -7.30
CA LEU A 352 -89.50 53.50 -5.99
C LEU A 352 -89.13 52.16 -5.33
N LEU A 353 -89.93 51.12 -5.51
CA LEU A 353 -89.62 49.77 -5.00
C LEU A 353 -88.43 49.12 -5.70
N ARG A 354 -88.25 49.37 -7.00
CA ARG A 354 -87.15 48.81 -7.79
C ARG A 354 -85.82 49.51 -7.50
N GLU A 355 -85.85 50.84 -7.38
CA GLU A 355 -84.68 51.64 -6.98
C GLU A 355 -84.19 51.25 -5.58
N LYS A 356 -85.13 51.07 -4.63
CA LYS A 356 -84.85 50.56 -3.30
C LYS A 356 -84.12 49.20 -3.32
N GLN A 357 -84.59 48.24 -4.12
CA GLN A 357 -83.95 46.91 -4.21
C GLN A 357 -82.51 46.96 -4.74
N ASN A 358 -82.23 47.84 -5.71
CA ASN A 358 -80.87 47.98 -6.24
C ASN A 358 -79.93 48.62 -5.22
N LEU A 359 -80.38 49.69 -4.55
CA LEU A 359 -79.62 50.34 -3.49
C LEU A 359 -79.39 49.40 -2.29
N GLU A 360 -80.36 48.54 -1.95
CA GLU A 360 -80.21 47.51 -0.90
C GLU A 360 -79.12 46.48 -1.24
N LYS A 361 -79.03 46.04 -2.50
CA LYS A 361 -77.96 45.11 -2.93
C LYS A 361 -76.57 45.75 -2.85
N GLU A 362 -76.44 46.98 -3.31
CA GLU A 362 -75.15 47.68 -3.31
C GLU A 362 -74.68 47.98 -1.89
N LEU A 363 -75.61 48.39 -1.01
CA LEU A 363 -75.36 48.57 0.41
C LEU A 363 -74.91 47.28 1.09
N ASN A 364 -75.53 46.14 0.79
CA ASN A 364 -75.10 44.85 1.34
C ASN A 364 -73.69 44.45 0.87
N ASN A 365 -73.37 44.62 -0.42
CA ASN A 365 -72.04 44.27 -0.93
C ASN A 365 -70.92 45.15 -0.31
N ARG A 366 -71.17 46.46 -0.19
CA ARG A 366 -70.23 47.39 0.48
C ARG A 366 -70.09 47.07 1.97
N ARG A 367 -71.18 46.65 2.64
CA ARG A 367 -71.13 46.17 4.03
C ARG A 367 -70.27 44.91 4.16
N GLU A 368 -70.43 43.92 3.29
CA GLU A 368 -69.61 42.70 3.32
C GLU A 368 -68.12 42.98 3.12
N GLN A 369 -67.77 43.86 2.17
CA GLN A 369 -66.39 44.26 1.94
C GLN A 369 -65.79 45.02 3.13
N SER A 370 -66.56 45.92 3.74
CA SER A 370 -66.17 46.65 4.95
C SER A 370 -65.94 45.69 6.13
N ILE A 371 -66.86 44.75 6.36
CA ILE A 371 -66.73 43.71 7.39
C ILE A 371 -65.46 42.88 7.15
N ARG A 372 -65.20 42.48 5.90
CA ARG A 372 -63.99 41.71 5.55
C ARG A 372 -62.71 42.51 5.79
N TYR A 373 -62.67 43.77 5.39
CA TYR A 373 -61.52 44.65 5.65
C TYR A 373 -61.30 44.83 7.15
N ASN A 374 -62.35 45.16 7.92
CA ASN A 374 -62.24 45.37 9.36
C ASN A 374 -61.78 44.12 10.10
N ARG A 375 -62.23 42.94 9.66
CA ARG A 375 -61.72 41.67 10.19
C ARG A 375 -60.21 41.51 9.96
N LEU A 376 -59.73 41.79 8.75
CA LEU A 376 -58.30 41.67 8.42
C LEU A 376 -57.46 42.76 9.09
N ALA A 377 -57.92 44.01 9.11
CA ALA A 377 -57.26 45.11 9.80
C ALA A 377 -57.15 44.85 11.30
N GLY A 378 -58.22 44.31 11.92
CA GLY A 378 -58.20 43.91 13.33
C GLY A 378 -57.19 42.79 13.64
N LEU A 379 -57.07 41.79 12.77
CA LEU A 379 -56.09 40.70 12.94
C LEU A 379 -54.64 41.18 12.91
N VAL A 380 -54.35 42.27 12.21
CA VAL A 380 -53.00 42.84 12.06
C VAL A 380 -52.86 44.13 12.88
N GLU A 381 -53.74 44.40 13.84
CA GLU A 381 -53.71 45.57 14.72
C GLU A 381 -53.59 46.92 13.97
N LEU A 382 -54.37 47.06 12.89
CA LEU A 382 -54.56 48.30 12.14
C LEU A 382 -55.93 48.90 12.46
N ILE A 383 -56.11 50.19 12.19
CA ILE A 383 -57.35 50.91 12.53
C ILE A 383 -58.52 50.33 11.73
N THR A 384 -59.53 49.82 12.42
CA THR A 384 -60.81 49.37 11.85
C THR A 384 -61.73 50.54 11.60
N GLU A 385 -62.58 50.46 10.58
CA GLU A 385 -63.43 51.56 10.09
C GLU A 385 -62.64 52.84 9.78
N PRO A 386 -61.60 52.76 8.93
CA PRO A 386 -60.79 53.94 8.63
C PRO A 386 -61.58 54.94 7.78
N ALA A 387 -61.40 56.22 8.08
CA ALA A 387 -61.64 57.27 7.10
C ALA A 387 -60.65 57.15 5.92
N GLU A 388 -60.96 57.77 4.78
CA GLU A 388 -60.17 57.62 3.54
C GLU A 388 -58.66 57.85 3.73
N LYS A 389 -58.27 58.93 4.42
CA LYS A 389 -56.85 59.22 4.72
C LYS A 389 -56.21 58.11 5.55
N THR A 390 -56.94 57.59 6.54
CA THR A 390 -56.49 56.51 7.43
C THR A 390 -56.38 55.17 6.69
N PHE A 391 -57.21 54.94 5.66
CA PHE A 391 -57.16 53.75 4.82
C PHE A 391 -55.84 53.68 4.03
N TYR A 392 -55.43 54.79 3.40
CA TYR A 392 -54.14 54.86 2.71
C TYR A 392 -52.94 54.72 3.67
N GLN A 393 -53.02 55.32 4.86
CA GLN A 393 -52.00 55.13 5.91
C GLN A 393 -51.91 53.68 6.40
N ASN A 394 -53.05 52.99 6.56
CA ASN A 394 -53.07 51.56 6.90
C ASN A 394 -52.40 50.73 5.80
N ARG A 395 -52.58 51.09 4.51
CA ARG A 395 -51.92 50.40 3.39
C ARG A 395 -50.39 50.53 3.45
N GLU A 396 -49.86 51.73 3.68
CA GLU A 396 -48.41 51.96 3.82
C GLU A 396 -47.84 51.21 5.03
N LYS A 397 -48.47 51.34 6.20
CA LYS A 397 -48.08 50.61 7.41
C LYS A 397 -48.11 49.09 7.22
N SER A 398 -49.07 48.57 6.46
CA SER A 398 -49.14 47.14 6.16
C SER A 398 -47.98 46.66 5.29
N ALA A 399 -47.54 47.48 4.33
CA ALA A 399 -46.39 47.18 3.48
C ALA A 399 -45.07 47.23 4.27
N GLU A 400 -44.91 48.23 5.15
CA GLU A 400 -43.74 48.32 6.04
C GLU A 400 -43.68 47.14 7.02
N ARG A 401 -44.79 46.77 7.64
CA ARG A 401 -44.87 45.60 8.53
C ARG A 401 -44.55 44.31 7.78
N LEU A 402 -45.07 44.14 6.56
CA LEU A 402 -44.76 42.98 5.74
C LEU A 402 -43.25 42.88 5.46
N ALA A 403 -42.62 43.97 5.04
CA ALA A 403 -41.17 44.01 4.78
C ALA A 403 -40.34 43.73 6.05
N GLY A 404 -40.77 44.24 7.20
CA GLY A 404 -40.15 43.94 8.49
C GLY A 404 -40.27 42.45 8.86
N HIS A 405 -41.45 41.86 8.71
CA HIS A 405 -41.67 40.45 8.98
C HIS A 405 -40.91 39.53 8.02
N THR A 406 -40.81 39.87 6.73
CA THR A 406 -40.01 39.10 5.77
C THR A 406 -38.53 39.12 6.12
N ALA A 407 -37.97 40.27 6.51
CA ALA A 407 -36.57 40.35 6.94
C ALA A 407 -36.29 39.57 8.23
N VAL A 408 -37.24 39.54 9.18
CA VAL A 408 -37.13 38.71 10.39
C VAL A 408 -37.21 37.22 10.04
N LEU A 409 -38.10 36.83 9.12
CA LEU A 409 -38.20 35.44 8.66
C LEU A 409 -36.91 34.97 7.99
N GLU A 410 -36.30 35.78 7.12
CA GLU A 410 -35.02 35.44 6.49
C GLU A 410 -33.90 35.23 7.52
N LYS A 411 -33.81 36.10 8.54
CA LYS A 411 -32.82 35.93 9.63
C LYS A 411 -33.06 34.65 10.43
N LEU A 412 -34.31 34.34 10.77
CA LEU A 412 -34.67 33.12 11.48
C LEU A 412 -34.40 31.86 10.65
N GLN A 413 -34.61 31.92 9.31
CA GLN A 413 -34.26 30.84 8.40
C GLN A 413 -32.76 30.57 8.37
N ILE A 414 -31.92 31.61 8.25
CA ILE A 414 -30.46 31.47 8.29
C ILE A 414 -30.02 30.83 9.61
N GLN A 415 -30.53 31.33 10.74
CA GLN A 415 -30.21 30.77 12.07
C GLN A 415 -30.65 29.31 12.21
N ARG A 416 -31.82 28.96 11.67
CA ARG A 416 -32.31 27.58 11.64
C ARG A 416 -31.38 26.69 10.83
N ASP A 417 -30.97 27.12 9.65
CA ASP A 417 -30.11 26.34 8.74
C ASP A 417 -28.72 26.13 9.35
N GLU A 418 -28.13 27.17 9.95
CA GLU A 418 -26.87 27.08 10.68
C GLU A 418 -26.94 26.09 11.85
N ASN A 419 -28.00 26.16 12.66
CA ASN A 419 -28.22 25.22 13.75
C ASN A 419 -28.46 23.78 13.25
N THR A 420 -29.12 23.62 12.09
CA THR A 420 -29.38 22.31 11.49
C THR A 420 -28.09 21.65 11.01
N ILE A 421 -27.20 22.42 10.36
CA ILE A 421 -25.87 21.96 9.95
C ILE A 421 -25.05 21.58 11.19
N ALA A 422 -25.00 22.44 12.21
CA ALA A 422 -24.29 22.17 13.46
C ALA A 422 -24.81 20.90 14.16
N LEU A 423 -26.14 20.72 14.23
CA LEU A 423 -26.78 19.54 14.80
C LEU A 423 -26.38 18.26 14.05
N SER A 424 -26.43 18.28 12.72
CA SER A 424 -26.05 17.11 11.90
C SER A 424 -24.61 16.66 12.15
N LYS A 425 -23.69 17.63 12.31
CA LYS A 425 -22.29 17.37 12.61
C LYS A 425 -22.14 16.73 13.99
N LEU A 426 -22.76 17.33 15.01
CA LEU A 426 -22.73 16.81 16.38
C LEU A 426 -23.35 15.41 16.49
N GLN A 427 -24.45 15.14 15.78
CA GLN A 427 -25.07 13.80 15.74
C GLN A 427 -24.18 12.76 15.07
N SER A 428 -23.43 13.14 14.02
CA SER A 428 -22.47 12.25 13.37
C SER A 428 -21.30 11.90 14.30
N GLU A 429 -20.78 12.89 15.04
CA GLU A 429 -19.72 12.71 16.04
C GLU A 429 -20.22 11.88 17.22
N GLU A 430 -21.44 12.15 17.71
CA GLU A 430 -22.09 11.38 18.77
C GLU A 430 -22.23 9.91 18.37
N LYS A 431 -22.68 9.62 17.13
CA LYS A 431 -22.83 8.25 16.65
C LYS A 431 -21.49 7.51 16.65
N VAL A 432 -20.44 8.11 16.11
CA VAL A 432 -19.09 7.51 16.07
C VAL A 432 -18.58 7.26 17.49
N LEU A 433 -18.74 8.23 18.39
CA LEU A 433 -18.29 8.11 19.77
C LEU A 433 -19.09 7.06 20.55
N THR A 434 -20.40 6.95 20.29
CA THR A 434 -21.26 5.93 20.89
C THR A 434 -20.82 4.53 20.45
N GLU A 435 -20.59 4.32 19.15
CA GLU A 435 -20.08 3.04 18.63
C GLU A 435 -18.71 2.68 19.23
N GLU A 436 -17.83 3.65 19.45
CA GLU A 436 -16.52 3.41 20.08
C GLU A 436 -16.67 3.03 21.55
N VAL A 437 -17.52 3.72 22.32
CA VAL A 437 -17.79 3.40 23.74
C VAL A 437 -18.41 2.01 23.86
N GLU A 438 -19.42 1.67 23.06
CA GLU A 438 -20.03 0.33 23.05
C GLU A 438 -19.02 -0.75 22.69
N SER A 439 -18.15 -0.48 21.72
CA SER A 439 -17.08 -1.40 21.36
C SER A 439 -16.05 -1.56 22.47
N LEU A 440 -15.72 -0.50 23.22
CA LEU A 440 -14.78 -0.59 24.35
C LEU A 440 -15.36 -1.34 25.55
N LEU A 441 -16.68 -1.29 25.76
CA LEU A 441 -17.33 -2.04 26.86
C LEU A 441 -17.26 -3.56 26.68
N SER A 442 -17.13 -4.06 25.45
CA SER A 442 -17.06 -5.50 25.16
C SER A 442 -15.64 -6.08 25.14
N ARG A 443 -14.60 -5.25 25.31
CA ARG A 443 -13.17 -5.64 25.22
C ARG A 443 -12.33 -4.97 26.31
N SER A 444 -11.11 -5.48 26.52
CA SER A 444 -10.11 -4.85 27.41
C SER A 444 -9.09 -3.98 26.67
N SER A 445 -9.03 -4.08 25.34
CA SER A 445 -8.10 -3.37 24.46
C SER A 445 -8.46 -1.88 24.33
N GLN A 446 -7.43 -1.04 24.17
CA GLN A 446 -7.56 0.39 23.89
C GLN A 446 -7.52 0.71 22.38
N ILE A 447 -7.30 -0.28 21.53
CA ILE A 447 -7.21 -0.11 20.07
C ILE A 447 -8.57 0.34 19.50
N PRO A 448 -8.63 1.32 18.56
CA PRO A 448 -9.89 1.79 17.98
C PRO A 448 -10.78 0.68 17.40
N ALA A 449 -12.11 0.83 17.50
CA ALA A 449 -13.07 -0.18 17.07
C ALA A 449 -12.91 -0.56 15.58
N SER A 450 -12.58 0.42 14.72
CA SER A 450 -12.36 0.18 13.30
C SER A 450 -11.25 -0.83 13.02
N LEU A 451 -10.13 -0.76 13.76
CA LEU A 451 -8.99 -1.66 13.56
C LEU A 451 -9.25 -3.05 14.13
N HIS A 452 -10.03 -3.14 15.21
CA HIS A 452 -10.52 -4.42 15.71
C HIS A 452 -11.43 -5.12 14.71
N ARG A 453 -12.34 -4.39 14.04
CA ARG A 453 -13.19 -4.94 12.98
C ARG A 453 -12.33 -5.49 11.83
N GLU A 454 -11.27 -4.79 11.44
CA GLU A 454 -10.32 -5.27 10.43
C GLU A 454 -9.59 -6.54 10.88
N ARG A 455 -9.13 -6.62 12.14
CA ARG A 455 -8.54 -7.82 12.71
C ARG A 455 -9.52 -9.00 12.71
N ALA A 456 -10.76 -8.78 13.14
CA ALA A 456 -11.80 -9.82 13.18
C ALA A 456 -12.10 -10.35 11.77
N CYS A 457 -12.19 -9.47 10.76
CA CYS A 457 -12.32 -9.89 9.37
C CYS A 457 -11.12 -10.70 8.87
N ALA A 458 -9.90 -10.31 9.24
CA ALA A 458 -8.70 -11.04 8.86
C ALA A 458 -8.64 -12.44 9.52
N ALA A 459 -8.95 -12.52 10.82
CA ALA A 459 -8.97 -13.76 11.57
C ALA A 459 -10.03 -14.74 11.03
N ALA A 460 -11.24 -14.24 10.72
CA ALA A 460 -12.32 -15.04 10.15
C ALA A 460 -11.98 -15.62 8.77
N GLU A 461 -11.38 -14.82 7.88
CA GLU A 461 -10.97 -15.28 6.55
C GLU A 461 -9.83 -16.32 6.61
N LEU A 462 -8.92 -16.17 7.58
CA LEU A 462 -7.79 -17.07 7.78
C LEU A 462 -8.17 -18.33 8.58
N GLY A 463 -9.36 -18.36 9.19
CA GLY A 463 -9.82 -19.47 10.03
C GLY A 463 -9.02 -19.61 11.33
N ILE A 464 -8.51 -18.51 11.89
CA ILE A 464 -7.71 -18.50 13.12
C ILE A 464 -8.40 -17.69 14.23
N ASP A 465 -8.01 -17.94 15.47
CA ASP A 465 -8.50 -17.19 16.62
C ASP A 465 -7.97 -15.74 16.60
N GLU A 466 -8.81 -14.77 16.98
CA GLU A 466 -8.41 -13.36 16.99
C GLU A 466 -7.20 -13.07 17.89
N ASN A 467 -7.02 -13.83 18.97
CA ASN A 467 -5.90 -13.66 19.90
C ASN A 467 -4.56 -14.09 19.29
N MET A 468 -4.56 -14.78 18.14
CA MET A 468 -3.35 -15.10 17.38
C MET A 468 -2.84 -13.92 16.54
N LEU A 469 -3.63 -12.85 16.40
CA LEU A 469 -3.26 -11.62 15.68
C LEU A 469 -3.30 -10.38 16.59
N PRO A 470 -2.62 -10.37 17.75
CA PRO A 470 -2.69 -9.24 18.67
C PRO A 470 -2.04 -8.00 18.07
N PHE A 471 -2.55 -6.82 18.44
CA PHE A 471 -1.86 -5.56 18.18
C PHE A 471 -0.72 -5.37 19.19
N ALA A 472 0.40 -4.74 18.79
CA ALA A 472 1.50 -4.52 19.74
C ALA A 472 1.09 -3.67 20.96
N GLY A 473 0.15 -2.73 20.78
CA GLY A 473 -0.39 -1.90 21.86
C GLY A 473 -1.22 -2.67 22.89
N GLU A 474 -1.73 -3.84 22.54
CA GLU A 474 -2.43 -4.75 23.48
C GLU A 474 -1.45 -5.50 24.39
N ILE A 475 -0.17 -5.54 24.02
CA ILE A 475 0.86 -6.28 24.73
C ILE A 475 1.70 -5.35 25.61
N ILE A 476 1.81 -4.09 25.24
CA ILE A 476 2.71 -3.13 25.88
C ILE A 476 1.90 -2.09 26.66
N LYS A 477 2.36 -1.77 27.87
CA LYS A 477 1.80 -0.72 28.72
C LYS A 477 2.93 0.23 29.15
N VAL A 478 2.64 1.53 29.29
CA VAL A 478 3.56 2.47 29.94
C VAL A 478 3.60 2.20 31.45
N ARG A 479 4.80 2.17 32.03
CA ARG A 479 4.99 2.02 33.48
C ARG A 479 4.33 3.16 34.25
N ASP A 480 3.74 2.84 35.40
CA ASP A 480 3.05 3.83 36.23
C ASP A 480 3.98 4.95 36.74
N ASP A 481 5.28 4.65 36.89
CA ASP A 481 6.32 5.61 37.28
C ASP A 481 6.64 6.66 36.18
N CYS A 482 6.20 6.42 34.93
CA CYS A 482 6.52 7.24 33.75
C CYS A 482 5.29 7.94 33.16
N ARG A 483 4.20 8.07 33.93
CA ARG A 483 2.93 8.69 33.47
C ARG A 483 3.07 10.11 32.93
N GLU A 484 4.03 10.89 33.43
CA GLU A 484 4.27 12.26 32.92
C GLU A 484 4.75 12.27 31.46
N LEU A 485 5.37 11.18 30.99
CA LEU A 485 5.86 11.01 29.63
C LEU A 485 4.93 10.15 28.77
N GLU A 486 3.82 9.66 29.33
CA GLU A 486 2.91 8.70 28.67
C GLU A 486 2.46 9.20 27.29
N GLY A 487 2.10 10.48 27.17
CA GLY A 487 1.62 11.03 25.90
C GLY A 487 2.68 11.13 24.80
N ILE A 488 3.94 11.39 25.13
CA ILE A 488 5.02 11.38 24.13
C ILE A 488 5.47 9.95 23.81
N ILE A 489 5.40 9.03 24.78
CA ILE A 489 5.64 7.60 24.57
C ILE A 489 4.58 7.01 23.63
N GLU A 490 3.30 7.32 23.87
CA GLU A 490 2.18 7.00 22.99
C GLU A 490 2.41 7.52 21.59
N PHE A 491 2.76 8.81 21.43
CA PHE A 491 3.02 9.40 20.13
C PHE A 491 4.15 8.66 19.36
N ILE A 492 5.29 8.39 20.01
CA ILE A 492 6.43 7.70 19.38
C ILE A 492 6.07 6.26 19.02
N LEU A 493 5.41 5.54 19.92
CA LEU A 493 5.12 4.11 19.73
C LEU A 493 3.84 3.86 18.93
N ARG A 494 3.01 4.87 18.67
CA ARG A 494 1.71 4.71 17.99
C ARG A 494 1.78 3.89 16.70
N PRO A 495 2.73 4.13 15.77
CA PRO A 495 2.82 3.32 14.55
C PRO A 495 3.08 1.83 14.85
N PHE A 496 3.89 1.55 15.87
CA PHE A 496 4.16 0.19 16.33
C PHE A 496 2.99 -0.40 17.08
N ALA A 497 2.37 0.35 17.99
CA ALA A 497 1.22 -0.05 18.79
C ALA A 497 0.05 -0.52 17.92
N LEU A 498 -0.17 0.14 16.78
CA LEU A 498 -1.20 -0.19 15.79
C LEU A 498 -0.78 -1.29 14.80
N SER A 499 0.43 -1.84 14.92
CA SER A 499 0.88 -2.94 14.08
C SER A 499 0.33 -4.28 14.57
N ILE A 500 -0.18 -5.09 13.65
CA ILE A 500 -0.65 -6.45 13.93
C ILE A 500 0.56 -7.39 14.01
N LEU A 501 0.65 -8.17 15.07
CA LEU A 501 1.69 -9.18 15.25
C LEU A 501 1.18 -10.50 14.66
N VAL A 502 1.84 -10.98 13.61
CA VAL A 502 1.39 -12.12 12.81
C VAL A 502 2.37 -13.27 13.01
N PRO A 503 1.96 -14.45 13.50
CA PRO A 503 2.83 -15.62 13.56
C PRO A 503 3.38 -15.99 12.18
N ALA A 504 4.65 -16.40 12.11
CA ALA A 504 5.33 -16.76 10.86
C ALA A 504 4.55 -17.82 10.06
N GLU A 505 3.89 -18.74 10.76
CA GLU A 505 3.00 -19.78 10.21
C GLU A 505 1.86 -19.19 9.36
N HIS A 506 1.36 -18.01 9.73
CA HIS A 506 0.22 -17.35 9.09
C HIS A 506 0.62 -16.16 8.22
N ALA A 507 1.89 -15.75 8.21
CA ALA A 507 2.38 -14.56 7.51
C ALA A 507 2.07 -14.57 6.01
N ALA A 508 2.26 -15.70 5.34
CA ALA A 508 1.98 -15.84 3.91
C ALA A 508 0.48 -15.72 3.59
N ALA A 509 -0.37 -16.30 4.42
CA ALA A 509 -1.82 -16.25 4.24
C ALA A 509 -2.37 -14.85 4.54
N PHE A 510 -1.90 -14.22 5.61
CA PHE A 510 -2.25 -12.86 6.00
C PHE A 510 -1.81 -11.82 4.94
N SER A 511 -0.61 -11.98 4.39
CA SER A 511 -0.12 -11.10 3.30
C SER A 511 -1.00 -11.20 2.04
N ARG A 512 -1.45 -12.41 1.69
CA ARG A 512 -2.39 -12.62 0.56
C ARG A 512 -3.76 -12.01 0.82
N TYR A 513 -4.25 -12.08 2.06
CA TYR A 513 -5.50 -11.45 2.48
C TYR A 513 -5.43 -9.94 2.29
N ILE A 514 -4.40 -9.29 2.84
CA ILE A 514 -4.19 -7.84 2.72
C ILE A 514 -4.10 -7.42 1.24
N ASN A 515 -3.33 -8.17 0.42
CA ASN A 515 -3.14 -7.82 -0.99
C ASN A 515 -4.43 -7.90 -1.84
N LYS A 516 -5.45 -8.64 -1.38
CA LYS A 516 -6.75 -8.75 -2.08
C LYS A 516 -7.76 -7.68 -1.67
N LYS A 517 -7.57 -7.05 -0.51
CA LYS A 517 -8.50 -6.08 0.07
C LYS A 517 -8.15 -4.68 -0.39
N ASP A 518 -9.17 -3.92 -0.79
CA ASP A 518 -9.03 -2.48 -0.95
C ASP A 518 -9.08 -1.83 0.45
N LEU A 519 -7.91 -1.43 0.94
CA LEU A 519 -7.76 -0.88 2.28
C LEU A 519 -7.91 0.64 2.23
N SER A 520 -8.91 1.16 2.97
CA SER A 520 -9.10 2.60 3.13
C SER A 520 -8.06 3.25 4.06
N ARG A 521 -7.21 2.44 4.72
CA ARG A 521 -6.21 2.86 5.71
C ARG A 521 -4.95 2.00 5.64
N LYS A 522 -3.82 2.57 6.07
CA LYS A 522 -2.55 1.85 6.17
C LYS A 522 -2.60 0.84 7.32
N ILE A 523 -2.44 -0.44 7.01
CA ILE A 523 -2.22 -1.51 7.99
C ILE A 523 -0.74 -1.84 8.03
N SER A 524 -0.14 -1.85 9.21
CA SER A 524 1.23 -2.32 9.43
C SER A 524 1.17 -3.66 10.16
N PHE A 525 2.05 -4.60 9.82
CA PHE A 525 2.13 -5.88 10.51
C PHE A 525 3.58 -6.33 10.64
N ILE A 526 3.86 -7.10 11.70
CA ILE A 526 5.18 -7.60 12.04
C ILE A 526 5.10 -9.11 12.14
N ILE A 527 6.00 -9.79 11.43
CA ILE A 527 6.08 -11.25 11.44
C ILE A 527 6.79 -11.69 12.71
N THR A 528 6.17 -12.61 13.45
CA THR A 528 6.67 -13.13 14.71
C THR A 528 7.11 -14.58 14.60
N GLU A 529 8.27 -14.91 15.15
CA GLU A 529 8.83 -16.26 15.15
C GLU A 529 8.97 -16.75 16.58
N GLU A 530 8.49 -17.96 16.88
CA GLU A 530 8.77 -18.60 18.16
C GLU A 530 10.24 -19.02 18.19
N ILE A 531 11.06 -18.35 19.01
CA ILE A 531 12.46 -18.72 19.21
C ILE A 531 12.56 -19.74 20.36
N PRO A 532 12.90 -21.03 20.14
CA PRO A 532 13.12 -21.99 21.22
C PRO A 532 14.53 -21.81 21.80
N GLY A 533 14.68 -21.65 23.13
CA GLY A 533 15.98 -21.72 23.81
C GLY A 533 16.30 -20.58 24.80
N GLN A 534 17.15 -20.88 25.80
CA GLN A 534 17.68 -19.90 26.78
C GLN A 534 18.65 -18.93 26.10
N TRP A 535 18.34 -17.64 26.13
CA TRP A 535 19.22 -16.58 25.65
C TRP A 535 20.05 -16.05 26.82
N GLN A 536 21.36 -15.95 26.64
CA GLN A 536 22.20 -15.12 27.51
C GLN A 536 21.91 -13.68 27.11
N ALA A 537 21.33 -12.90 28.03
CA ALA A 537 21.15 -11.46 27.85
C ALA A 537 22.52 -10.86 27.52
N ALA A 538 22.77 -10.56 26.24
CA ALA A 538 23.81 -9.61 25.91
C ALA A 538 23.54 -8.36 26.76
N GLU A 539 24.58 -7.75 27.33
CA GLU A 539 24.50 -6.46 28.03
C GLU A 539 24.09 -5.36 27.03
N ILE A 540 22.87 -5.45 26.50
CA ILE A 540 22.24 -4.44 25.68
C ILE A 540 21.92 -3.34 26.67
N LYS A 541 22.63 -2.21 26.51
CA LYS A 541 22.52 -1.02 27.35
C LYS A 541 21.05 -0.79 27.75
N ASN A 542 20.72 -1.02 29.01
CA ASN A 542 19.41 -0.71 29.61
C ASN A 542 19.22 0.81 29.67
N ARG A 543 19.00 1.48 28.53
CA ARG A 543 18.65 2.90 28.48
C ARG A 543 17.58 3.13 27.40
N GLY A 544 16.79 4.19 27.56
CA GLY A 544 15.77 4.60 26.60
C GLY A 544 14.34 4.11 26.92
N LEU A 545 13.44 4.27 25.95
CA LEU A 545 11.99 4.00 26.03
C LEU A 545 11.66 2.62 26.60
N LYS A 546 12.45 1.59 26.27
CA LYS A 546 12.28 0.23 26.81
C LYS A 546 12.10 0.20 28.33
N THR A 547 12.92 0.97 29.06
CA THR A 547 12.90 0.97 30.54
C THR A 547 11.64 1.58 31.14
N MET A 548 10.82 2.25 30.31
CA MET A 548 9.57 2.92 30.69
C MET A 548 8.33 2.10 30.33
N LEU A 549 8.50 0.91 29.77
CA LEU A 549 7.41 0.06 29.28
C LEU A 549 7.37 -1.27 30.04
N ASP A 550 6.17 -1.75 30.29
CA ASP A 550 5.89 -3.12 30.73
C ASP A 550 5.35 -3.92 29.55
N ILE A 551 5.90 -5.11 29.32
CA ILE A 551 5.43 -6.07 28.32
C ILE A 551 4.63 -7.14 29.06
N ASN A 552 3.45 -7.51 28.53
CA ASN A 552 2.59 -8.50 29.16
C ASN A 552 3.33 -9.84 29.31
N PRO A 553 3.57 -10.34 30.54
CA PRO A 553 4.37 -11.54 30.77
C PRO A 553 3.68 -12.82 30.26
N GLY A 554 2.37 -12.79 30.02
CA GLY A 554 1.60 -13.93 29.50
C GLY A 554 1.73 -14.16 27.99
N THR A 555 2.42 -13.27 27.25
CA THR A 555 2.54 -13.39 25.79
C THR A 555 3.67 -14.33 25.37
N ARG A 556 3.40 -15.19 24.38
CA ARG A 556 4.40 -16.14 23.85
C ARG A 556 5.55 -15.46 23.11
N ILE A 557 5.28 -14.26 22.58
CA ILE A 557 6.20 -13.45 21.77
C ILE A 557 6.95 -12.38 22.58
N PHE A 558 6.93 -12.49 23.92
CA PHE A 558 7.58 -11.53 24.84
C PHE A 558 9.00 -11.18 24.41
N ARG A 559 9.80 -12.22 24.12
CA ARG A 559 11.23 -12.08 23.79
C ARG A 559 11.48 -11.31 22.50
N GLN A 560 10.64 -11.52 21.49
CA GLN A 560 10.79 -10.85 20.21
C GLN A 560 10.40 -9.37 20.31
N ILE A 561 9.32 -9.06 21.05
CA ILE A 561 8.91 -7.67 21.30
C ILE A 561 9.99 -6.94 22.10
N ASP A 562 10.55 -7.60 23.12
CA ASP A 562 11.63 -7.04 23.93
C ASP A 562 12.89 -6.70 23.10
N SER A 563 13.31 -7.59 22.19
CA SER A 563 14.41 -7.33 21.26
C SER A 563 14.07 -6.20 20.28
N PHE A 564 12.86 -6.25 19.70
CA PHE A 564 12.41 -5.27 18.71
C PHE A 564 12.35 -3.85 19.28
N LEU A 565 11.85 -3.70 20.52
CA LEU A 565 11.85 -2.42 21.23
C LEU A 565 13.28 -1.94 21.51
N SER A 566 14.18 -2.85 21.88
CA SER A 566 15.59 -2.52 22.16
C SER A 566 16.33 -2.02 20.92
N GLU A 567 16.08 -2.63 19.75
CA GLU A 567 16.76 -2.30 18.50
C GLU A 567 16.18 -1.05 17.83
N ASN A 568 14.85 -0.95 17.77
CA ASN A 568 14.17 0.07 16.98
C ASN A 568 13.77 1.31 17.79
N TYR A 569 13.46 1.15 19.08
CA TYR A 569 12.91 2.22 19.94
C TYR A 569 13.83 2.54 21.13
N TYR A 570 15.10 2.84 20.87
CA TYR A 570 16.08 3.23 21.91
C TYR A 570 15.96 4.70 22.35
N HIS A 571 14.82 5.40 22.19
CA HIS A 571 14.82 6.84 22.42
C HIS A 571 15.00 7.20 23.90
N ALA A 572 15.93 8.09 24.23
CA ALA A 572 16.20 8.50 25.60
C ALA A 572 15.45 9.80 25.99
N PRO A 573 14.89 9.90 27.22
CA PRO A 573 14.28 11.12 27.69
C PRO A 573 15.35 12.17 28.01
N VAL A 574 15.11 13.42 27.61
CA VAL A 574 16.03 14.53 27.85
C VAL A 574 15.27 15.72 28.41
N LYS A 575 15.93 16.48 29.30
CA LYS A 575 15.32 17.61 30.01
C LYS A 575 15.33 18.93 29.21
N SER A 576 16.24 19.09 28.26
CA SER A 576 16.38 20.32 27.46
C SER A 576 16.50 20.02 25.96
N VAL A 577 16.06 20.97 25.14
CA VAL A 577 16.23 20.97 23.69
C VAL A 577 17.71 21.03 23.31
N ASP A 578 18.55 21.74 24.08
CA ASP A 578 19.98 21.85 23.81
C ASP A 578 20.72 20.51 23.87
N THR A 579 20.30 19.66 24.81
CA THR A 579 20.80 18.30 24.95
C THR A 579 20.20 17.37 23.90
N LEU A 580 18.94 17.58 23.52
CA LEU A 580 18.27 16.83 22.46
C LEU A 580 18.95 17.04 21.10
N LEU A 581 19.45 18.24 20.79
CA LEU A 581 20.21 18.52 19.55
C LEU A 581 21.55 17.77 19.46
N ARG A 582 22.11 17.35 20.61
CA ARG A 582 23.41 16.66 20.68
C ARG A 582 23.28 15.14 20.73
N GLU A 583 22.16 14.64 21.25
CA GLU A 583 21.89 13.21 21.41
C GLU A 583 20.85 12.75 20.39
N GLU A 584 21.26 11.93 19.43
CA GLU A 584 20.35 11.22 18.52
C GLU A 584 19.44 10.25 19.27
N LYS A 585 18.26 9.94 18.70
CA LYS A 585 17.25 9.08 19.30
C LYS A 585 16.92 9.55 20.72
N SER A 586 16.39 10.76 20.83
CA SER A 586 16.08 11.36 22.13
C SER A 586 14.81 12.22 22.06
N PHE A 587 14.11 12.39 23.18
CA PHE A 587 12.86 13.14 23.22
C PHE A 587 12.69 13.96 24.51
N THR A 588 11.86 14.98 24.45
CA THR A 588 11.50 15.82 25.61
C THR A 588 10.03 15.63 26.01
N ALA A 589 9.70 15.92 27.27
CA ALA A 589 8.31 15.92 27.74
C ALA A 589 7.39 16.88 26.96
N ALA A 590 7.95 17.95 26.39
CA ALA A 590 7.21 18.92 25.58
C ALA A 590 6.92 18.46 24.14
N GLY A 591 7.29 17.22 23.79
CA GLY A 591 6.93 16.58 22.52
C GLY A 591 7.94 16.73 21.38
N PHE A 592 9.15 17.24 21.62
CA PHE A 592 10.23 17.22 20.62
C PHE A 592 10.90 15.85 20.57
N ILE A 593 11.16 15.37 19.36
CA ILE A 593 11.80 14.08 19.07
C ILE A 593 12.94 14.31 18.08
N HIS A 594 14.11 13.76 18.39
CA HIS A 594 15.28 13.71 17.52
C HIS A 594 15.46 12.27 17.04
N GLU A 595 15.07 12.00 15.80
CA GLU A 595 15.10 10.65 15.21
C GLU A 595 16.52 10.25 14.78
N LYS A 596 17.15 11.13 13.99
CA LYS A 596 18.47 10.97 13.37
C LYS A 596 19.09 12.34 13.13
N ILE A 597 20.38 12.38 12.82
CA ILE A 597 21.10 13.60 12.43
C ILE A 597 20.27 14.44 11.46
N ASN A 598 20.01 15.71 11.83
CA ASN A 598 19.22 16.69 11.06
C ASN A 598 17.73 16.35 10.86
N HIS A 599 17.16 15.40 11.60
CA HIS A 599 15.74 15.06 11.55
C HIS A 599 15.09 15.18 12.92
N LEU A 600 14.51 16.36 13.18
CA LEU A 600 13.76 16.68 14.39
C LEU A 600 12.33 17.03 14.05
N HIS A 601 11.40 16.59 14.86
CA HIS A 601 10.00 16.96 14.75
C HIS A 601 9.38 17.14 16.12
N LYS A 602 8.26 17.86 16.17
CA LYS A 602 7.49 18.09 17.39
C LYS A 602 6.07 17.61 17.15
N GLY A 603 5.58 16.72 18.02
CA GLY A 603 4.18 16.29 17.99
C GLY A 603 3.22 17.44 18.32
N ALA A 604 1.98 17.38 17.82
CA ALA A 604 0.99 18.38 18.18
C ALA A 604 0.62 18.26 19.67
N ALA A 605 0.29 19.39 20.32
CA ALA A 605 -0.07 19.40 21.73
C ALA A 605 -1.28 18.50 22.03
N GLY A 606 -2.25 18.43 21.11
CA GLY A 606 -3.40 17.52 21.22
C GLY A 606 -2.99 16.05 21.19
N GLU A 607 -2.14 15.65 20.25
CA GLU A 607 -1.71 14.24 20.08
C GLU A 607 -0.89 13.70 21.26
N THR A 608 -0.26 14.59 22.02
CA THR A 608 0.59 14.26 23.17
C THR A 608 -0.10 14.44 24.52
N SER A 609 -1.29 15.04 24.58
CA SER A 609 -2.02 15.27 25.84
C SER A 609 -3.40 14.62 25.88
N ASP A 610 -3.98 14.30 24.73
CA ASP A 610 -5.32 13.73 24.63
C ASP A 610 -5.31 12.22 24.86
N ARG A 611 -5.67 11.83 26.09
CA ARG A 611 -5.76 10.43 26.53
C ARG A 611 -6.86 9.64 25.81
N SER A 612 -7.83 10.30 25.18
CA SER A 612 -8.85 9.60 24.37
C SER A 612 -8.23 8.85 23.19
N ASN A 613 -7.06 9.31 22.72
CA ASN A 613 -6.35 8.77 21.56
C ASN A 613 -5.28 7.73 21.90
N PHE A 614 -5.05 7.45 23.19
CA PHE A 614 -4.05 6.50 23.66
C PHE A 614 -4.44 5.07 23.30
N VAL A 615 -3.45 4.25 22.96
CA VAL A 615 -3.63 2.90 22.41
C VAL A 615 -2.81 1.83 23.13
N LEU A 616 -1.87 2.22 24.00
CA LEU A 616 -1.07 1.33 24.83
C LEU A 616 -1.79 1.01 26.13
N GLY A 617 -1.87 -0.27 26.47
CA GLY A 617 -2.29 -0.72 27.80
C GLY A 617 -3.29 -1.85 27.80
N TRP A 618 -3.42 -2.48 28.97
CA TRP A 618 -4.18 -3.72 29.16
C TRP A 618 -5.59 -3.51 29.74
N ASP A 619 -5.93 -2.28 30.11
CA ASP A 619 -7.25 -1.89 30.62
C ASP A 619 -7.68 -0.59 29.91
N ASN A 620 -8.97 -0.49 29.58
CA ASN A 620 -9.58 0.63 28.88
C ASN A 620 -10.58 1.43 29.75
N LYS A 621 -10.71 1.14 31.05
CA LYS A 621 -11.63 1.84 31.96
C LYS A 621 -11.44 3.37 31.99
N GLU A 622 -10.20 3.85 32.04
CA GLU A 622 -9.93 5.31 32.03
C GLU A 622 -10.38 5.94 30.71
N LYS A 623 -10.13 5.26 29.59
CA LYS A 623 -10.56 5.67 28.24
C LYS A 623 -12.08 5.69 28.11
N ILE A 624 -12.78 4.67 28.58
CA ILE A 624 -14.26 4.63 28.62
C ILE A 624 -14.80 5.81 29.43
N LYS A 625 -14.23 6.11 30.61
CA LYS A 625 -14.67 7.22 31.45
C LYS A 625 -14.50 8.58 30.76
N LEU A 626 -13.41 8.78 30.02
CA LEU A 626 -13.18 10.02 29.26
C LEU A 626 -14.15 10.14 28.09
N LEU A 627 -14.25 9.11 27.24
CA LEU A 627 -15.12 9.12 26.06
C LEU A 627 -16.61 9.23 26.44
N THR A 628 -17.02 8.64 27.56
CA THR A 628 -18.41 8.80 28.07
C THR A 628 -18.70 10.21 28.56
N ALA A 629 -17.73 10.90 29.17
CA ALA A 629 -17.86 12.30 29.55
C ALA A 629 -17.97 13.21 28.31
N GLU A 630 -17.12 12.98 27.30
CA GLU A 630 -17.18 13.67 26.01
C GLU A 630 -18.54 13.45 25.33
N LEU A 631 -19.04 12.21 25.30
CA LEU A 631 -20.34 11.87 24.74
C LEU A 631 -21.49 12.60 25.45
N GLN A 632 -21.42 12.76 26.77
CA GLN A 632 -22.41 13.56 27.51
C GLN A 632 -22.35 15.04 27.13
N THR A 633 -21.16 15.60 26.89
CA THR A 633 -21.03 17.00 26.44
C THR A 633 -21.56 17.20 25.02
N LEU A 634 -21.27 16.26 24.11
CA LEU A 634 -21.80 16.23 22.75
C LEU A 634 -23.33 16.19 22.73
N LYS A 635 -23.95 15.28 23.52
CA LYS A 635 -25.41 15.19 23.67
C LYS A 635 -26.04 16.48 24.19
N LYS A 636 -25.41 17.15 25.15
CA LYS A 636 -25.89 18.44 25.67
C LYS A 636 -25.86 19.53 24.61
N ASN A 637 -24.79 19.58 23.81
CA ASN A 637 -24.65 20.55 22.73
C ASN A 637 -25.65 20.29 21.60
N ALA A 638 -25.85 19.02 21.22
CA ALA A 638 -26.86 18.62 20.24
C ALA A 638 -28.27 19.03 20.69
N ALA A 639 -28.64 18.77 21.94
CA ALA A 639 -29.93 19.17 22.51
C ALA A 639 -30.13 20.71 22.54
N LEU A 640 -29.06 21.48 22.70
CA LEU A 640 -29.13 22.95 22.64
C LEU A 640 -29.45 23.43 21.22
N HIS A 641 -28.81 22.87 20.19
CA HIS A 641 -29.09 23.20 18.80
C HIS A 641 -30.49 22.73 18.36
N GLU A 642 -30.92 21.55 18.81
CA GLU A 642 -32.28 21.05 18.57
C GLU A 642 -33.36 21.98 19.16
N ARG A 643 -33.10 22.51 20.36
CA ARG A 643 -33.96 23.53 21.00
C ARG A 643 -33.96 24.86 20.26
N ASN A 644 -32.85 25.25 19.62
CA ASN A 644 -32.77 26.50 18.85
C ASN A 644 -33.42 26.39 17.46
N ILE A 645 -33.61 25.16 16.94
CA ILE A 645 -34.31 24.89 15.67
C ILE A 645 -35.83 24.91 15.85
N SER A 646 -36.30 24.43 17.01
CA SER A 646 -37.73 24.38 17.39
C SER A 646 -38.25 25.77 17.74
#